data_AF-A0A954JWP4-F1
#
_entry.id   AF-A0A954JWP4-F1
#
_cell.length_a   1.000
_cell.length_b   1.000
_cell.length_c   1.000
_cell.angle_alpha   90.00
_cell.angle_beta   90.00
_cell.angle_gamma   90.00
#
_symmetry.space_group_name_H-M   'P 1'
#
loop_
_entity.id
_entity.type
_entity.pdbx_description
1 polymer ?
#
loop_
_entity_poly.entity_id
_entity_poly.type
_entity_poly.pdbx_seq_one_letter_code
_entity_poly.pdbx_strand_id
1 'polypeptide(L)'
;MYVSARALVACGLVLSSVALGAEPLMLSQPQPHQVVQRIGVTPGKGFADVPIFGTLPAGAQHATWEYRIVVLADQPDQPAKTDSVSEWTGMIPTIAGNTFQAVARVPAGGWYRLECRCRVGDNVLAIGGVEPIGVGEVFVVAGQSYATNCNDERLTVADPQQRVVAFDSAKQTWAVANDPQPVFDGSDGGSIWPPLGDALAKEFGVPIGFANVAIGGSSSAQWLPEGNMLPRLISAGESLGSFRAVLWQQGESDVIAKNTTEGYVANIRTIRDTAAKAWGDSPPWLLAKSTHHPTVYNDPDGEGRIRAGIDELIKHPAFLAGPDTDTLTGDNRGDINSRRHFTGIGQRRAAEMWLASIRQELLTPKDQAAALQIGMAEVDITPPVGFPMAGYYHERLAEGTIDSLKAKAIVFREGETAGALVVCDLIGIATDLSREVRRRASEKTGIPASNIVLAATHSHTAPDYMKELWLYLGKAKQEPLRAEYIEKLISGPVDAIERAYGDAGNSLVSTGAALQTTPVAFNRRFVMRDGSVQTWQALSNPEVVRAAGPIDPRIELLAVRNSEDGKVRGILSNFALHLDTVGGMRWSADYPFFIEQTLRKNFGADVISIFGTGCCGDINHVNPSTPERNKADFIGESIGTSVCQQFPALSPIKKTQLHVMSQVVELPLEDVTQSEVERAIEIVALAKQGGNVAFLDHVTSYKQLILDQFLHRQPFTETSKHITWGLSRSLAGVGERIPVDVTVMTIGDDAAIVCLPGEVFVELGLAIKQASPFRTTIVVELSNAVETIYVPHRAAYAGGSYEVTNSALQPGGGEMLVEAAIKLLRHAAMENR
;
A
#
# COMPACT_ATOMS: atom_id res chain seq x y z
N MET A 1 10.31 -11.58 58.63
CA MET A 1 9.45 -10.46 59.05
C MET A 1 10.17 -9.16 58.68
N TYR A 2 9.43 -8.18 58.16
CA TYR A 2 9.86 -7.00 57.39
C TYR A 2 10.03 -7.22 55.88
N VAL A 3 8.88 -7.39 55.22
CA VAL A 3 8.68 -7.15 53.78
C VAL A 3 8.36 -5.65 53.63
N SER A 4 9.12 -4.93 52.80
CA SER A 4 8.88 -3.51 52.54
C SER A 4 7.78 -3.33 51.49
N ALA A 5 6.80 -2.49 51.83
CA ALA A 5 5.57 -2.24 51.08
C ALA A 5 5.80 -1.30 49.88
N ARG A 6 6.48 -1.76 48.82
CA ARG A 6 6.64 -0.99 47.56
C ARG A 6 6.30 -1.73 46.26
N ALA A 7 5.66 -2.90 46.32
CA ALA A 7 5.37 -3.73 45.14
C ALA A 7 3.91 -3.71 44.65
N LEU A 8 3.07 -2.74 45.04
CA LEU A 8 1.62 -2.79 44.76
C LEU A 8 0.97 -1.49 44.27
N VAL A 9 1.75 -0.51 43.78
CA VAL A 9 1.20 0.79 43.28
C VAL A 9 1.89 1.22 41.97
N ALA A 10 1.82 0.38 40.92
CA ALA A 10 2.40 0.70 39.60
C ALA A 10 1.36 0.86 38.47
N CYS A 11 0.05 0.88 38.77
CA CYS A 11 -1.01 1.07 37.77
C CYS A 11 -1.99 2.21 38.10
N GLY A 12 -1.62 3.20 38.90
CA GLY A 12 -2.52 4.30 39.20
C GLY A 12 -1.78 5.55 39.64
N LEU A 13 -2.13 6.67 39.01
CA LEU A 13 -1.79 8.05 39.36
C LEU A 13 -0.41 8.57 38.91
N VAL A 14 -0.28 8.85 37.62
CA VAL A 14 0.39 10.08 37.15
C VAL A 14 -0.42 10.67 35.99
N LEU A 15 -1.49 11.40 36.31
CA LEU A 15 -2.21 12.30 35.39
C LEU A 15 -2.31 13.66 36.07
N SER A 16 -1.29 14.51 35.92
CA SER A 16 -1.42 15.94 36.24
C SER A 16 -2.14 16.64 35.09
N SER A 17 -3.47 16.65 35.17
CA SER A 17 -4.49 17.30 34.30
C SER A 17 -5.52 16.34 33.72
N VAL A 18 -6.18 15.55 34.58
CA VAL A 18 -7.48 14.95 34.19
C VAL A 18 -8.44 16.11 33.92
N ALA A 19 -8.92 16.25 32.69
CA ALA A 19 -10.06 17.11 32.39
C ALA A 19 -11.20 16.69 33.34
N LEU A 20 -11.71 17.62 34.16
CA LEU A 20 -12.76 17.31 35.15
C LEU A 20 -13.89 16.50 34.50
N GLY A 21 -14.02 15.22 34.86
CA GLY A 21 -15.11 14.34 34.42
C GLY A 21 -14.75 13.17 33.49
N ALA A 22 -13.50 13.02 33.04
CA ALA A 22 -13.09 11.88 32.20
C ALA A 22 -12.76 10.61 33.03
N GLU A 23 -13.23 9.44 32.58
CA GLU A 23 -12.90 8.12 33.17
C GLU A 23 -11.47 7.67 32.76
N PRO A 24 -10.78 6.85 33.56
CA PRO A 24 -9.47 6.31 33.20
C PRO A 24 -9.58 5.27 32.08
N LEU A 25 -8.81 5.46 31.01
CA LEU A 25 -8.69 4.49 29.91
C LEU A 25 -7.60 3.45 30.24
N MET A 26 -7.98 2.19 30.40
CA MET A 26 -7.07 1.09 30.74
C MET A 26 -6.44 0.49 29.47
N LEU A 27 -5.13 0.70 29.31
CA LEU A 27 -4.32 0.14 28.22
C LEU A 27 -3.61 -1.13 28.69
N SER A 28 -3.64 -2.19 27.89
CA SER A 28 -2.86 -3.42 28.07
C SER A 28 -1.60 -3.46 27.20
N GLN A 29 -1.54 -2.64 26.15
CA GLN A 29 -0.39 -2.43 25.27
C GLN A 29 -0.40 -0.97 24.75
N PRO A 30 0.78 -0.37 24.49
CA PRO A 30 2.10 -0.92 24.80
C PRO A 30 2.36 -0.98 26.32
N GLN A 31 3.41 -1.68 26.73
CA GLN A 31 3.85 -1.81 28.11
C GLN A 31 4.92 -0.77 28.48
N PRO A 32 5.10 -0.43 29.77
CA PRO A 32 6.24 0.37 30.22
C PRO A 32 7.57 -0.23 29.77
N HIS A 33 8.48 0.62 29.31
CA HIS A 33 9.80 0.30 28.73
C HIS A 33 9.77 -0.53 27.43
N GLN A 34 8.60 -0.76 26.83
CA GLN A 34 8.54 -1.47 25.55
C GLN A 34 9.21 -0.66 24.45
N VAL A 35 10.11 -1.32 23.72
CA VAL A 35 10.68 -0.80 22.47
C VAL A 35 10.00 -1.52 21.31
N VAL A 36 9.44 -0.73 20.39
CA VAL A 36 8.86 -1.24 19.15
C VAL A 36 9.85 -1.00 18.01
N GLN A 37 10.03 -2.02 17.16
CA GLN A 37 10.93 -1.92 16.01
C GLN A 37 10.50 -0.80 15.06
N ARG A 38 11.40 0.16 14.83
CA ARG A 38 11.21 1.26 13.89
C ARG A 38 11.39 0.79 12.45
N ILE A 39 10.73 1.51 11.56
CA ILE A 39 10.94 1.50 10.12
C ILE A 39 12.01 2.56 9.77
N GLY A 40 12.93 2.21 8.86
CA GLY A 40 14.10 3.02 8.51
C GLY A 40 15.36 2.65 9.29
N VAL A 41 16.51 3.15 8.84
CA VAL A 41 17.84 2.88 9.46
C VAL A 41 18.62 4.14 9.83
N THR A 42 18.23 5.30 9.34
CA THR A 42 18.91 6.59 9.61
C THR A 42 18.94 6.91 11.11
N PRO A 43 20.10 7.24 11.70
CA PRO A 43 20.20 7.55 13.13
C PRO A 43 19.23 8.65 13.59
N GLY A 44 18.51 8.39 14.67
CA GLY A 44 17.55 9.30 15.31
C GLY A 44 16.29 9.59 14.49
N LYS A 45 16.02 8.82 13.43
CA LYS A 45 14.89 9.01 12.50
C LYS A 45 14.09 7.72 12.33
N GLY A 46 12.97 7.78 11.62
CA GLY A 46 12.06 6.66 11.43
C GLY A 46 10.85 6.74 12.36
N PHE A 47 10.04 5.70 12.36
CA PHE A 47 8.81 5.62 13.15
C PHE A 47 8.35 4.16 13.29
N ALA A 48 7.38 3.90 14.15
CA ALA A 48 6.68 2.63 14.20
C ALA A 48 5.18 2.85 14.38
N ASP A 49 4.40 1.91 13.85
CA ASP A 49 2.98 1.78 14.11
C ASP A 49 2.81 0.98 15.40
N VAL A 50 2.69 1.68 16.52
CA VAL A 50 2.63 1.11 17.87
C VAL A 50 1.20 0.62 18.14
N PRO A 51 1.00 -0.69 18.33
CA PRO A 51 -0.32 -1.22 18.66
C PRO A 51 -0.78 -0.76 20.04
N ILE A 52 -2.01 -0.27 20.11
CA ILE A 52 -2.68 0.08 21.37
C ILE A 52 -3.80 -0.92 21.59
N PHE A 53 -3.78 -1.57 22.74
CA PHE A 53 -4.84 -2.47 23.16
C PHE A 53 -5.38 -2.02 24.51
N GLY A 54 -6.68 -2.14 24.72
CA GLY A 54 -7.29 -1.75 25.98
C GLY A 54 -8.73 -2.20 26.14
N THR A 55 -9.31 -1.82 27.28
CA THR A 55 -10.73 -2.05 27.57
C THR A 55 -11.56 -0.90 27.00
N LEU A 56 -12.65 -1.21 26.31
CA LEU A 56 -13.54 -0.23 25.72
C LEU A 56 -14.31 0.54 26.81
N PRO A 57 -14.22 1.88 26.88
CA PRO A 57 -15.04 2.68 27.78
C PRO A 57 -16.53 2.64 27.38
N ALA A 58 -17.42 2.75 28.36
CA ALA A 58 -18.85 2.79 28.11
C ALA A 58 -19.24 3.97 27.19
N GLY A 59 -20.04 3.71 26.15
CA GLY A 59 -20.51 4.73 25.20
C GLY A 59 -19.49 5.17 24.15
N ALA A 60 -18.28 4.58 24.12
CA ALA A 60 -17.22 4.98 23.20
C ALA A 60 -17.33 4.37 21.78
N GLN A 61 -18.41 3.66 21.45
CA GLN A 61 -18.60 3.00 20.14
C GLN A 61 -18.69 4.00 18.97
N HIS A 62 -19.16 5.21 19.24
CA HIS A 62 -19.32 6.29 18.26
C HIS A 62 -18.50 7.53 18.61
N ALA A 63 -17.56 7.40 19.55
CA ALA A 63 -16.70 8.50 19.96
C ALA A 63 -15.60 8.77 18.91
N THR A 64 -15.08 10.00 18.90
CA THR A 64 -13.83 10.31 18.22
C THR A 64 -12.68 9.85 19.10
N TRP A 65 -11.77 9.06 18.53
CA TRP A 65 -10.59 8.56 19.23
C TRP A 65 -9.35 9.31 18.76
N GLU A 66 -8.51 9.70 19.70
CA GLU A 66 -7.32 10.50 19.43
C GLU A 66 -6.16 10.02 20.30
N TYR A 67 -4.94 10.10 19.78
CA TYR A 67 -3.72 9.88 20.54
C TYR A 67 -2.79 11.09 20.44
N ARG A 68 -1.85 11.21 21.36
CA ARG A 68 -0.74 12.16 21.27
C ARG A 68 0.51 11.60 21.91
N ILE A 69 1.64 12.17 21.55
CA ILE A 69 2.96 11.76 22.01
C ILE A 69 3.54 12.91 22.83
N VAL A 70 4.02 12.56 24.02
CA VAL A 70 4.77 13.48 24.89
C VAL A 70 6.20 13.00 24.92
N VAL A 71 7.14 13.85 24.53
CA VAL A 71 8.57 13.56 24.62
C VAL A 71 8.99 13.71 26.08
N LEU A 72 9.53 12.65 26.67
CA LEU A 72 10.00 12.69 28.05
C LEU A 72 11.38 13.36 28.11
N ALA A 73 11.54 14.35 28.99
CA ALA A 73 12.81 15.04 29.15
C ALA A 73 13.91 14.12 29.73
N ASP A 74 15.06 14.07 29.05
CA ASP A 74 16.29 13.43 29.53
C ASP A 74 16.70 14.00 30.90
N GLN A 75 16.68 13.21 31.99
CA GLN A 75 17.17 13.65 33.31
C GLN A 75 17.89 12.51 34.03
N PRO A 76 19.11 12.77 34.58
CA PRO A 76 19.15 13.47 35.88
C PRO A 76 19.89 14.82 36.01
N ASP A 77 20.66 15.35 35.03
CA ASP A 77 21.64 16.42 35.35
C ASP A 77 21.64 17.70 34.46
N GLN A 78 20.52 18.14 33.89
CA GLN A 78 20.44 19.47 33.21
C GLN A 78 19.14 20.24 33.50
N PRO A 79 19.09 21.59 33.37
CA PRO A 79 17.86 22.35 33.63
C PRO A 79 16.75 21.93 32.66
N ALA A 80 15.53 21.76 33.20
CA ALA A 80 14.36 21.22 32.52
C ALA A 80 14.17 21.80 31.09
N LYS A 81 14.38 20.96 30.07
CA LYS A 81 13.63 21.11 28.82
C LYS A 81 12.20 20.70 29.14
N THR A 82 11.24 21.61 29.01
CA THR A 82 9.82 21.30 29.13
C THR A 82 9.44 20.22 28.12
N ASP A 83 8.69 19.20 28.56
CA ASP A 83 8.13 18.16 27.68
C ASP A 83 7.51 18.80 26.43
N SER A 84 7.94 18.38 25.23
CA SER A 84 7.25 18.76 24.01
C SER A 84 6.07 17.81 23.81
N VAL A 85 4.88 18.39 23.74
CA VAL A 85 3.62 17.67 23.59
C VAL A 85 3.15 17.84 22.16
N SER A 86 2.89 16.73 21.46
CA SER A 86 2.28 16.80 20.13
C SER A 86 0.80 17.18 20.21
N GLU A 87 0.28 17.72 19.11
CA GLU A 87 -1.16 17.83 18.92
C GLU A 87 -1.84 16.45 18.97
N TRP A 88 -3.13 16.45 19.30
CA TRP A 88 -3.96 15.25 19.23
C TRP A 88 -4.15 14.82 17.78
N THR A 89 -3.84 13.57 17.48
CA THR A 89 -4.01 12.95 16.18
C THR A 89 -5.15 11.97 16.23
N GLY A 90 -6.06 12.03 15.25
CA GLY A 90 -7.17 11.08 15.15
C GLY A 90 -6.69 9.64 14.94
N MET A 91 -7.36 8.69 15.56
CA MET A 91 -7.18 7.25 15.34
C MET A 91 -8.54 6.56 15.23
N ILE A 92 -8.56 5.42 14.53
CA ILE A 92 -9.77 4.62 14.32
C ILE A 92 -9.57 3.28 15.03
N PRO A 93 -10.30 2.99 16.13
CA PRO A 93 -10.18 1.71 16.80
C PRO A 93 -11.04 0.62 16.13
N THR A 94 -10.53 -0.59 16.07
CA THR A 94 -11.31 -1.80 15.87
C THR A 94 -11.87 -2.23 17.23
N ILE A 95 -13.19 -2.36 17.33
CA ILE A 95 -13.89 -2.72 18.58
C ILE A 95 -14.36 -4.17 18.49
N ALA A 96 -14.04 -4.98 19.50
CA ALA A 96 -14.46 -6.37 19.60
C ALA A 96 -15.01 -6.65 21.01
N GLY A 97 -16.34 -6.67 21.14
CA GLY A 97 -16.98 -6.81 22.45
C GLY A 97 -16.60 -5.66 23.40
N ASN A 98 -15.92 -5.98 24.50
CA ASN A 98 -15.50 -5.01 25.52
C ASN A 98 -14.03 -4.57 25.39
N THR A 99 -13.36 -4.90 24.28
CA THR A 99 -11.98 -4.46 24.02
C THR A 99 -11.91 -3.60 22.76
N PHE A 100 -10.85 -2.80 22.68
CA PHE A 100 -10.51 -2.08 21.47
C PHE A 100 -9.05 -2.33 21.12
N GLN A 101 -8.77 -2.26 19.82
CA GLN A 101 -7.45 -2.21 19.25
C GLN A 101 -7.33 -0.97 18.38
N ALA A 102 -6.26 -0.21 18.55
CA ALA A 102 -5.93 0.92 17.70
C ALA A 102 -4.43 0.89 17.39
N VAL A 103 -3.98 1.82 16.56
CA VAL A 103 -2.57 1.99 16.22
C VAL A 103 -2.23 3.46 16.36
N ALA A 104 -1.14 3.75 17.09
CA ALA A 104 -0.55 5.07 17.14
C ALA A 104 0.76 5.07 16.36
N ARG A 105 0.91 6.01 15.42
CA ARG A 105 2.18 6.22 14.76
C ARG A 105 3.08 7.07 15.65
N VAL A 106 4.19 6.48 16.11
CA VAL A 106 5.14 7.12 17.02
C VAL A 106 6.50 7.24 16.31
N PRO A 107 7.13 8.43 16.27
CA PRO A 107 8.43 8.61 15.65
C PRO A 107 9.51 7.90 16.48
N ALA A 108 10.60 7.52 15.83
CA ALA A 108 11.81 7.06 16.51
C ALA A 108 12.51 8.25 17.18
N GLY A 109 13.18 7.99 18.29
CA GLY A 109 13.87 9.02 19.07
C GLY A 109 14.17 8.54 20.47
N GLY A 110 13.82 9.32 21.50
CA GLY A 110 14.03 8.97 22.91
C GLY A 110 12.87 8.19 23.52
N TRP A 111 12.66 8.38 24.82
CA TRP A 111 11.49 7.85 25.52
C TRP A 111 10.27 8.77 25.34
N TYR A 112 9.10 8.16 25.19
CA TYR A 112 7.83 8.85 25.04
C TYR A 112 6.83 8.42 26.11
N ARG A 113 5.89 9.31 26.44
CA ARG A 113 4.57 8.94 26.95
C ARG A 113 3.59 8.97 25.78
N LEU A 114 2.89 7.85 25.56
CA LEU A 114 1.79 7.76 24.61
C LEU A 114 0.48 7.93 25.36
N GLU A 115 -0.29 8.96 25.02
CA GLU A 115 -1.59 9.23 25.60
C GLU A 115 -2.69 8.97 24.57
N CYS A 116 -3.81 8.42 25.02
CA CYS A 116 -4.99 8.09 24.23
C CYS A 116 -6.24 8.63 24.91
N ARG A 117 -7.16 9.20 24.14
CA ARG A 117 -8.47 9.64 24.63
C ARG A 117 -9.59 9.29 23.65
N CYS A 118 -10.81 9.24 24.18
CA CYS A 118 -12.03 9.23 23.38
C CYS A 118 -12.97 10.35 23.82
N ARG A 119 -13.65 10.99 22.86
CA ARG A 119 -14.52 12.15 23.10
C ARG A 119 -15.79 12.13 22.24
N VAL A 120 -16.83 12.80 22.72
CA VAL A 120 -18.08 13.07 21.98
C VAL A 120 -18.30 14.57 21.97
N GLY A 121 -18.21 15.19 20.79
CA GLY A 121 -18.09 16.65 20.68
C GLY A 121 -16.83 17.14 21.40
N ASP A 122 -16.98 18.12 22.27
CA ASP A 122 -15.87 18.66 23.08
C ASP A 122 -15.68 17.92 24.42
N ASN A 123 -16.57 16.99 24.77
CA ASN A 123 -16.52 16.27 26.04
C ASN A 123 -15.63 15.02 25.96
N VAL A 124 -14.58 14.94 26.78
CA VAL A 124 -13.69 13.78 26.87
C VAL A 124 -14.32 12.71 27.76
N LEU A 125 -14.60 11.54 27.19
CA LEU A 125 -15.21 10.40 27.90
C LEU A 125 -14.18 9.65 28.75
N ALA A 126 -13.03 9.32 28.14
CA ALA A 126 -11.95 8.63 28.83
C ALA A 126 -10.58 9.04 28.30
N ILE A 127 -9.58 8.97 29.17
CA ILE A 127 -8.17 9.24 28.83
C ILE A 127 -7.23 8.33 29.62
N GLY A 128 -6.13 7.93 28.99
CA GLY A 128 -5.10 7.09 29.60
C GLY A 128 -3.81 7.16 28.81
N GLY A 129 -2.76 6.56 29.34
CA GLY A 129 -1.47 6.55 28.67
C GLY A 129 -0.49 5.59 29.30
N VAL A 130 0.64 5.40 28.64
CA VAL A 130 1.73 4.53 29.08
C VAL A 130 3.07 5.20 28.84
N GLU A 131 3.96 5.07 29.83
CA GLU A 131 5.30 5.61 29.82
C GLU A 131 6.28 4.75 30.64
N PRO A 132 7.58 4.78 30.32
CA PRO A 132 8.12 5.23 29.04
C PRO A 132 7.84 4.19 27.94
N ILE A 133 7.72 4.60 26.69
CA ILE A 133 7.75 3.69 25.52
C ILE A 133 8.74 4.22 24.49
N GLY A 134 9.33 3.32 23.71
CA GLY A 134 10.35 3.65 22.73
C GLY A 134 10.02 3.12 21.34
N VAL A 135 10.43 3.86 20.32
CA VAL A 135 10.50 3.37 18.94
C VAL A 135 11.96 3.36 18.53
N GLY A 136 12.49 2.17 18.26
CA GLY A 136 13.93 1.98 18.13
C GLY A 136 14.29 0.67 17.44
N GLU A 137 15.39 0.03 17.86
CA GLU A 137 15.82 -1.24 17.27
C GLU A 137 15.56 -2.39 18.24
N VAL A 138 14.97 -3.47 17.76
CA VAL A 138 14.69 -4.67 18.54
C VAL A 138 15.46 -5.84 17.93
N PHE A 139 16.17 -6.59 18.75
CA PHE A 139 16.93 -7.76 18.32
C PHE A 139 16.52 -8.99 19.11
N VAL A 140 16.39 -10.11 18.42
CA VAL A 140 16.25 -11.42 19.06
C VAL A 140 17.63 -12.04 19.16
N VAL A 141 18.03 -12.47 20.34
CA VAL A 141 19.31 -13.15 20.57
C VAL A 141 19.05 -14.63 20.73
N ALA A 142 19.76 -15.45 19.96
CA ALA A 142 19.70 -16.91 20.04
C ALA A 142 21.09 -17.52 19.94
N GLY A 143 21.24 -18.74 20.44
CA GLY A 143 22.51 -19.45 20.46
C GLY A 143 22.80 -20.07 21.81
N GLN A 144 24.08 -20.07 22.22
CA GLN A 144 24.51 -20.82 23.39
C GLN A 144 25.27 -20.00 24.45
N SER A 145 26.24 -20.59 25.15
CA SER A 145 26.74 -20.05 26.43
C SER A 145 27.39 -18.68 26.34
N TYR A 146 28.07 -18.33 25.25
CA TYR A 146 28.58 -16.96 25.08
C TYR A 146 27.49 -15.91 24.84
N ALA A 147 26.30 -16.34 24.42
CA ALA A 147 25.13 -15.50 24.20
C ALA A 147 24.24 -15.36 25.46
N THR A 148 24.47 -16.16 26.50
CA THR A 148 23.68 -16.15 27.74
C THR A 148 24.50 -15.57 28.91
N ASN A 149 24.00 -15.66 30.14
CA ASN A 149 24.65 -15.13 31.34
C ASN A 149 25.80 -16.05 31.83
N CYS A 150 26.69 -16.52 30.95
CA CYS A 150 27.82 -17.38 31.35
C CYS A 150 29.16 -16.65 31.41
N ASN A 151 29.22 -15.35 31.08
CA ASN A 151 30.48 -14.59 31.08
C ASN A 151 30.85 -14.06 32.48
N ASP A 152 32.10 -13.66 32.66
CA ASP A 152 32.68 -13.41 33.99
C ASP A 152 32.07 -12.19 34.72
N GLU A 153 31.96 -11.04 34.07
CA GLU A 153 31.58 -9.77 34.70
C GLU A 153 30.10 -9.45 34.45
N ARG A 154 29.29 -9.24 35.50
CA ARG A 154 27.93 -8.70 35.34
C ARG A 154 28.02 -7.22 34.96
N LEU A 155 27.55 -6.87 33.77
CA LEU A 155 27.58 -5.51 33.26
C LEU A 155 26.21 -4.83 33.39
N THR A 156 26.22 -3.52 33.55
CA THR A 156 25.02 -2.68 33.63
C THR A 156 24.99 -1.69 32.46
N VAL A 157 23.79 -1.32 32.04
CA VAL A 157 23.53 -0.30 31.01
C VAL A 157 24.11 1.04 31.47
N ALA A 158 25.06 1.56 30.70
CA ALA A 158 25.74 2.83 30.96
C ALA A 158 25.03 4.03 30.30
N ASP A 159 24.13 3.81 29.33
CA ASP A 159 23.33 4.88 28.74
C ASP A 159 22.57 5.64 29.85
N PRO A 160 22.77 6.98 29.96
CA PRO A 160 22.20 7.76 31.06
C PRO A 160 20.67 7.85 31.00
N GLN A 161 20.08 7.61 29.82
CA GLN A 161 18.64 7.55 29.63
C GLN A 161 18.09 6.13 29.80
N GLN A 162 18.94 5.16 30.12
CA GLN A 162 18.59 3.75 30.30
C GLN A 162 17.81 3.18 29.09
N ARG A 163 18.20 3.60 27.88
CA ARG A 163 17.52 3.26 26.61
C ARG A 163 17.73 1.83 26.13
N VAL A 164 18.48 1.02 26.87
CA VAL A 164 18.76 -0.37 26.54
C VAL A 164 17.93 -1.26 27.45
N VAL A 165 17.01 -2.02 26.86
CA VAL A 165 16.02 -2.82 27.58
C VAL A 165 16.01 -4.28 27.11
N ALA A 166 15.65 -5.18 28.02
CA ALA A 166 15.49 -6.59 27.78
C ALA A 166 14.02 -7.00 27.94
N PHE A 167 13.55 -7.82 27.02
CA PHE A 167 12.23 -8.44 27.06
C PHE A 167 12.32 -9.82 27.73
N ASP A 168 11.64 -9.96 28.87
CA ASP A 168 11.43 -11.25 29.51
C ASP A 168 10.23 -11.94 28.86
N SER A 169 10.51 -12.81 27.90
CA SER A 169 9.47 -13.54 27.16
C SER A 169 8.63 -14.49 28.02
N ALA A 170 9.13 -14.93 29.18
CA ALA A 170 8.37 -15.78 30.10
C ALA A 170 7.36 -14.96 30.90
N LYS A 171 7.75 -13.76 31.35
CA LYS A 171 6.89 -12.85 32.11
C LYS A 171 6.09 -11.89 31.25
N GLN A 172 6.43 -11.76 29.97
CA GLN A 172 5.88 -10.78 29.04
C GLN A 172 6.04 -9.35 29.57
N THR A 173 7.28 -8.99 29.96
CA THR A 173 7.61 -7.67 30.55
C THR A 173 8.93 -7.13 30.02
N TRP A 174 9.05 -5.80 29.96
CA TRP A 174 10.28 -5.09 29.62
C TRP A 174 10.95 -4.47 30.85
N ALA A 175 12.28 -4.48 30.89
CA ALA A 175 13.07 -3.82 31.91
C ALA A 175 14.43 -3.39 31.33
N VAL A 176 15.16 -2.50 32.02
CA VAL A 176 16.54 -2.16 31.64
C VAL A 176 17.39 -3.42 31.55
N ALA A 177 18.19 -3.55 30.48
CA ALA A 177 18.99 -4.71 30.16
C ALA A 177 20.26 -4.85 31.02
N ASN A 178 20.15 -4.72 32.35
CA ASN A 178 21.24 -5.02 33.27
C ASN A 178 21.43 -6.53 33.42
N ASP A 179 22.66 -7.00 33.57
CA ASP A 179 22.91 -8.41 33.85
C ASP A 179 22.46 -8.80 35.28
N PRO A 180 21.94 -10.02 35.48
CA PRO A 180 21.72 -11.06 34.48
C PRO A 180 20.53 -10.75 33.56
N GLN A 181 20.69 -11.04 32.26
CA GLN A 181 19.60 -10.92 31.28
C GLN A 181 18.49 -11.94 31.53
N PRO A 182 17.23 -11.68 31.14
CA PRO A 182 16.15 -12.64 31.27
C PRO A 182 16.32 -13.78 30.26
N VAL A 183 16.82 -14.93 30.74
CA VAL A 183 17.10 -16.14 29.93
C VAL A 183 16.49 -17.38 30.56
N PHE A 184 16.34 -18.46 29.79
CA PHE A 184 15.62 -19.68 30.20
C PHE A 184 16.48 -20.75 30.89
N ASP A 185 17.80 -20.68 30.76
CA ASP A 185 18.71 -21.72 31.25
C ASP A 185 19.12 -21.55 32.72
N GLY A 186 18.65 -20.49 33.38
CA GLY A 186 18.94 -20.19 34.78
C GLY A 186 20.36 -19.66 35.02
N SER A 187 21.12 -19.37 33.97
CA SER A 187 22.44 -18.76 34.11
C SER A 187 22.34 -17.34 34.71
N ASP A 188 23.33 -16.99 35.55
CA ASP A 188 23.27 -15.80 36.40
C ASP A 188 24.52 -14.90 36.31
N GLY A 189 25.46 -15.17 35.40
CA GLY A 189 26.65 -14.36 35.18
C GLY A 189 26.43 -13.14 34.30
N GLY A 190 27.49 -12.76 33.59
CA GLY A 190 27.50 -11.62 32.68
C GLY A 190 27.14 -11.98 31.24
N SER A 191 26.79 -10.96 30.46
CA SER A 191 26.52 -11.06 29.04
C SER A 191 27.26 -9.96 28.25
N ILE A 192 27.13 -10.00 26.92
CA ILE A 192 27.69 -8.96 26.03
C ILE A 192 26.65 -7.91 25.64
N TRP A 193 25.38 -8.10 26.03
CA TRP A 193 24.25 -7.34 25.53
C TRP A 193 24.11 -5.94 26.13
N PRO A 194 24.38 -5.69 27.43
CA PRO A 194 24.41 -4.31 27.95
C PRO A 194 25.40 -3.41 27.19
N PRO A 195 26.71 -3.73 27.07
CA PRO A 195 27.64 -2.86 26.36
C PRO A 195 27.39 -2.79 24.84
N LEU A 196 26.87 -3.86 24.22
CA LEU A 196 26.45 -3.80 22.81
C LEU A 196 25.27 -2.83 22.66
N GLY A 197 24.27 -2.95 23.53
CA GLY A 197 23.11 -2.07 23.56
C GLY A 197 23.47 -0.60 23.73
N ASP A 198 24.38 -0.28 24.65
CA ASP A 198 24.86 1.09 24.84
C ASP A 198 25.51 1.64 23.56
N ALA A 199 26.33 0.82 22.91
CA ALA A 199 27.02 1.20 21.69
C ALA A 199 26.04 1.37 20.50
N LEU A 200 25.03 0.51 20.39
CA LEU A 200 23.95 0.62 19.41
C LEU A 200 23.06 1.84 19.69
N ALA A 201 22.67 2.10 20.94
CA ALA A 201 21.85 3.26 21.30
C ALA A 201 22.56 4.57 20.93
N LYS A 202 23.89 4.61 21.08
CA LYS A 202 24.73 5.72 20.64
C LYS A 202 24.80 5.83 19.10
N GLU A 203 24.98 4.72 18.40
CA GLU A 203 25.09 4.67 16.94
C GLU A 203 23.78 5.07 16.25
N PHE A 204 22.68 4.48 16.70
CA PHE A 204 21.36 4.66 16.11
C PHE A 204 20.62 5.87 16.67
N GLY A 205 21.01 6.40 17.82
CA GLY A 205 20.31 7.51 18.48
C GLY A 205 18.88 7.18 18.92
N VAL A 206 18.58 5.91 19.18
CA VAL A 206 17.24 5.38 19.54
C VAL A 206 17.33 4.28 20.60
N PRO A 207 16.25 3.96 21.34
CA PRO A 207 16.17 2.80 22.23
C PRO A 207 16.50 1.47 21.57
N ILE A 208 17.10 0.58 22.35
CA ILE A 208 17.52 -0.75 21.92
C ILE A 208 16.85 -1.79 22.80
N GLY A 209 16.11 -2.71 22.17
CA GLY A 209 15.47 -3.85 22.82
C GLY A 209 16.15 -5.16 22.48
N PHE A 210 16.39 -6.01 23.48
CA PHE A 210 16.85 -7.39 23.30
C PHE A 210 15.84 -8.40 23.84
N ALA A 211 15.54 -9.44 23.08
CA ALA A 211 14.87 -10.64 23.59
C ALA A 211 15.84 -11.82 23.51
N ASN A 212 16.43 -12.18 24.65
CA ASN A 212 17.43 -13.24 24.70
C ASN A 212 16.78 -14.60 25.01
N VAL A 213 16.84 -15.50 24.03
CA VAL A 213 16.32 -16.87 24.14
C VAL A 213 17.44 -17.93 24.08
N ALA A 214 18.71 -17.52 24.17
CA ALA A 214 19.86 -18.42 24.14
C ALA A 214 19.87 -19.40 25.32
N ILE A 215 20.48 -20.58 25.11
CA ILE A 215 20.58 -21.65 26.10
C ILE A 215 22.00 -22.21 26.12
N GLY A 216 22.67 -22.09 27.26
CA GLY A 216 24.04 -22.60 27.45
C GLY A 216 24.18 -24.08 27.11
N GLY A 217 25.25 -24.41 26.35
CA GLY A 217 25.57 -25.79 25.97
C GLY A 217 24.69 -26.41 24.88
N SER A 218 23.85 -25.62 24.19
CA SER A 218 23.01 -26.14 23.11
C SER A 218 23.76 -26.30 21.79
N SER A 219 23.59 -27.43 21.11
CA SER A 219 23.95 -27.60 19.69
C SER A 219 22.80 -27.23 18.76
N SER A 220 23.10 -26.94 17.48
CA SER A 220 22.12 -26.62 16.44
C SER A 220 21.03 -27.70 16.30
N ALA A 221 21.34 -28.98 16.54
CA ALA A 221 20.37 -30.06 16.48
C ALA A 221 19.25 -29.94 17.54
N GLN A 222 19.53 -29.35 18.71
CA GLN A 222 18.53 -29.15 19.77
C GLN A 222 17.57 -27.99 19.47
N TRP A 223 17.92 -27.17 18.48
CA TRP A 223 17.08 -26.09 17.96
C TRP A 223 16.17 -26.53 16.82
N LEU A 224 16.27 -27.77 16.33
CA LEU A 224 15.35 -28.29 15.31
C LEU A 224 13.90 -28.36 15.82
N PRO A 225 12.89 -28.48 14.93
CA PRO A 225 11.47 -28.48 15.31
C PRO A 225 11.05 -29.55 16.33
N GLU A 226 11.77 -30.67 16.40
CA GLU A 226 11.55 -31.72 17.38
C GLU A 226 12.06 -31.34 18.78
N GLY A 227 12.88 -30.30 18.87
CA GLY A 227 13.43 -29.73 20.09
C GLY A 227 12.52 -28.71 20.76
N ASN A 228 12.88 -28.35 21.99
CA ASN A 228 12.14 -27.42 22.85
C ASN A 228 12.70 -25.99 22.83
N MET A 229 13.66 -25.69 21.96
CA MET A 229 14.27 -24.36 21.84
C MET A 229 13.60 -23.51 20.75
N LEU A 230 13.30 -24.09 19.58
CA LEU A 230 12.62 -23.37 18.50
C LEU A 230 11.23 -22.83 18.88
N PRO A 231 10.36 -23.56 19.61
CA PRO A 231 9.09 -22.98 20.06
C PRO A 231 9.25 -21.71 20.91
N ARG A 232 10.35 -21.62 21.69
CA ARG A 232 10.65 -20.42 22.49
C ARG A 232 11.09 -19.26 21.62
N LEU A 233 11.95 -19.52 20.65
CA LEU A 233 12.34 -18.53 19.64
C LEU A 233 11.11 -17.99 18.90
N ILE A 234 10.22 -18.89 18.45
CA ILE A 234 8.98 -18.53 17.77
C ILE A 234 8.13 -17.63 18.67
N SER A 235 7.84 -18.08 19.89
CA SER A 235 6.98 -17.34 20.84
C SER A 235 7.53 -15.95 21.19
N ALA A 236 8.85 -15.82 21.33
CA ALA A 236 9.48 -14.52 21.55
C ALA A 236 9.27 -13.58 20.35
N GLY A 237 9.52 -14.05 19.13
CA GLY A 237 9.29 -13.24 17.92
C GLY A 237 7.82 -12.86 17.71
N GLU A 238 6.88 -13.77 17.97
CA GLU A 238 5.43 -13.48 17.93
C GLU A 238 5.03 -12.40 18.95
N SER A 239 5.60 -12.45 20.16
CA SER A 239 5.31 -11.46 21.22
C SER A 239 5.84 -10.07 20.87
N LEU A 240 6.99 -10.00 20.19
CA LEU A 240 7.59 -8.74 19.74
C LEU A 240 6.89 -8.14 18.51
N GLY A 241 6.26 -8.99 17.68
CA GLY A 241 5.65 -8.63 16.42
C GLY A 241 6.68 -8.40 15.30
N SER A 242 7.53 -7.38 15.43
CA SER A 242 8.58 -7.04 14.46
C SER A 242 9.91 -6.75 15.15
N PHE A 243 11.02 -7.14 14.53
CA PHE A 243 12.37 -6.94 15.03
C PHE A 243 13.40 -6.92 13.89
N ARG A 244 14.54 -6.26 14.11
CA ARG A 244 15.55 -5.97 13.09
C ARG A 244 16.24 -7.21 12.56
N ALA A 245 16.68 -8.08 13.46
CA ALA A 245 17.48 -9.25 13.13
C ALA A 245 17.51 -10.27 14.27
N VAL A 246 17.88 -11.50 13.93
CA VAL A 246 18.33 -12.49 14.90
C VAL A 246 19.85 -12.43 15.00
N LEU A 247 20.38 -12.25 16.22
CA LEU A 247 21.79 -12.33 16.52
C LEU A 247 22.10 -13.76 16.99
N TRP A 248 22.74 -14.54 16.12
CA TRP A 248 23.03 -15.95 16.36
C TRP A 248 24.48 -16.15 16.82
N GLN A 249 24.67 -16.48 18.08
CA GLN A 249 25.99 -16.73 18.68
C GLN A 249 26.09 -18.17 19.22
N GLN A 250 26.56 -19.06 18.34
CA GLN A 250 26.56 -20.50 18.56
C GLN A 250 27.60 -21.17 17.65
N GLY A 251 28.16 -22.29 18.11
CA GLY A 251 28.95 -23.21 17.29
C GLY A 251 29.76 -24.21 18.09
N GLU A 252 30.12 -23.89 19.33
CA GLU A 252 31.02 -24.69 20.17
C GLU A 252 30.46 -26.08 20.48
N SER A 253 29.16 -26.18 20.80
CA SER A 253 28.52 -27.47 21.06
C SER A 253 28.39 -28.34 19.81
N ASP A 254 28.37 -27.74 18.61
CA ASP A 254 28.42 -28.49 17.34
C ASP A 254 29.82 -29.02 17.03
N VAL A 255 30.88 -28.31 17.47
CA VAL A 255 32.25 -28.83 17.46
C VAL A 255 32.34 -30.08 18.34
N ILE A 256 31.86 -30.00 19.58
CA ILE A 256 31.84 -31.14 20.53
C ILE A 256 31.01 -32.30 19.98
N ALA A 257 29.84 -32.01 19.40
CA ALA A 257 28.95 -33.01 18.80
C ALA A 257 29.49 -33.61 17.49
N LYS A 258 30.61 -33.09 16.97
CA LYS A 258 31.21 -33.48 15.68
C LYS A 258 30.22 -33.35 14.51
N ASN A 259 29.40 -32.30 14.52
CA ASN A 259 28.50 -32.03 13.41
C ASN A 259 29.30 -31.77 12.12
N THR A 260 28.74 -32.18 10.98
CA THR A 260 29.36 -31.93 9.68
C THR A 260 29.03 -30.51 9.21
N THR A 261 29.80 -30.00 8.26
CA THR A 261 29.53 -28.72 7.60
C THR A 261 28.10 -28.69 7.04
N GLU A 262 27.72 -29.73 6.31
CA GLU A 262 26.39 -29.86 5.69
C GLU A 262 25.29 -30.01 6.73
N GLY A 263 25.54 -30.76 7.80
CA GLY A 263 24.60 -30.94 8.90
C GLY A 263 24.32 -29.63 9.63
N TYR A 264 25.36 -28.83 9.90
CA TYR A 264 25.20 -27.51 10.50
C TYR A 264 24.41 -26.57 9.58
N VAL A 265 24.76 -26.50 8.29
CA VAL A 265 24.03 -25.69 7.28
C VAL A 265 22.55 -26.09 7.23
N ALA A 266 22.26 -27.39 7.17
CA ALA A 266 20.89 -27.91 7.10
C ALA A 266 20.08 -27.55 8.36
N ASN A 267 20.68 -27.67 9.54
CA ASN A 267 20.03 -27.32 10.79
C ASN A 267 19.67 -25.83 10.82
N ILE A 268 20.64 -24.94 10.59
CA ILE A 268 20.41 -23.48 10.67
C ILE A 268 19.34 -23.03 9.66
N ARG A 269 19.34 -23.56 8.43
CA ARG A 269 18.27 -23.27 7.44
C ARG A 269 16.90 -23.72 7.94
N THR A 270 16.80 -24.95 8.45
CA THR A 270 15.53 -25.50 8.95
C THR A 270 14.97 -24.70 10.11
N ILE A 271 15.82 -24.35 11.08
CA ILE A 271 15.44 -23.55 12.26
C ILE A 271 14.89 -22.20 11.80
N ARG A 272 15.67 -21.50 10.96
CA ARG A 272 15.32 -20.18 10.45
C ARG A 272 14.02 -20.21 9.65
N ASP A 273 13.91 -21.11 8.67
CA ASP A 273 12.77 -21.14 7.76
C ASP A 273 11.48 -21.50 8.51
N THR A 274 11.57 -22.37 9.52
CA THR A 274 10.45 -22.70 10.39
C THR A 274 10.03 -21.50 11.25
N ALA A 275 11.00 -20.79 11.84
CA ALA A 275 10.72 -19.59 12.64
C ALA A 275 10.12 -18.47 11.80
N ALA A 276 10.71 -18.19 10.64
CA ALA A 276 10.25 -17.16 9.70
C ALA A 276 8.82 -17.44 9.20
N LYS A 277 8.50 -18.71 8.93
CA LYS A 277 7.15 -19.12 8.56
C LYS A 277 6.15 -18.86 9.69
N ALA A 278 6.51 -19.15 10.94
CA ALA A 278 5.63 -18.92 12.08
C ALA A 278 5.37 -17.42 12.31
N TRP A 279 6.39 -16.58 12.18
CA TRP A 279 6.27 -15.13 12.35
C TRP A 279 5.53 -14.43 11.21
N GLY A 280 5.39 -15.06 10.04
CA GLY A 280 4.92 -14.38 8.83
C GLY A 280 5.90 -13.29 8.34
N ASP A 281 7.13 -13.32 8.84
CA ASP A 281 8.21 -12.41 8.50
C ASP A 281 9.57 -13.11 8.50
N SER A 282 10.53 -12.54 7.78
CA SER A 282 11.81 -13.21 7.51
C SER A 282 13.00 -12.29 7.79
N PRO A 283 13.18 -11.81 9.04
CA PRO A 283 14.30 -10.95 9.40
C PRO A 283 15.63 -11.67 9.14
N PRO A 284 16.70 -10.93 8.78
CA PRO A 284 18.01 -11.52 8.54
C PRO A 284 18.61 -12.09 9.83
N TRP A 285 19.43 -13.13 9.69
CA TRP A 285 20.17 -13.75 10.78
C TRP A 285 21.65 -13.40 10.65
N LEU A 286 22.22 -12.72 11.66
CA LEU A 286 23.66 -12.46 11.72
C LEU A 286 24.32 -13.64 12.44
N LEU A 287 25.21 -14.35 11.74
CA LEU A 287 25.85 -15.56 12.25
C LEU A 287 27.27 -15.24 12.74
N ALA A 288 27.49 -15.26 14.05
CA ALA A 288 28.85 -15.12 14.60
C ALA A 288 29.66 -16.40 14.40
N LYS A 289 30.96 -16.26 14.10
CA LYS A 289 31.90 -17.37 14.27
C LYS A 289 32.27 -17.45 15.75
N SER A 290 31.51 -18.25 16.47
CA SER A 290 31.66 -18.58 17.88
C SER A 290 31.86 -20.08 17.97
N THR A 291 33.06 -20.54 17.66
CA THR A 291 33.44 -21.95 17.63
C THR A 291 34.59 -22.27 18.57
N HIS A 292 35.21 -21.28 19.22
CA HIS A 292 36.39 -21.49 20.05
C HIS A 292 36.09 -21.53 21.56
N HIS A 293 36.43 -22.64 22.23
CA HIS A 293 36.31 -22.79 23.69
C HIS A 293 37.60 -23.34 24.33
N PRO A 294 38.57 -22.47 24.68
CA PRO A 294 39.96 -22.86 24.96
C PRO A 294 40.17 -23.76 26.20
N THR A 295 39.17 -23.84 27.08
CA THR A 295 39.21 -24.62 28.33
C THR A 295 38.38 -25.90 28.29
N VAL A 296 37.66 -26.18 27.19
CA VAL A 296 36.77 -27.36 27.06
C VAL A 296 37.28 -28.32 26.01
N TYR A 297 37.80 -27.84 24.88
CA TYR A 297 38.44 -28.67 23.87
C TYR A 297 39.56 -27.91 23.14
N ASN A 298 40.35 -28.68 22.38
CA ASN A 298 41.29 -28.17 21.39
C ASN A 298 41.07 -29.00 20.11
N ASP A 299 40.21 -28.51 19.22
CA ASP A 299 39.80 -29.20 17.97
C ASP A 299 39.73 -28.19 16.80
N PRO A 300 40.88 -27.73 16.27
CA PRO A 300 40.91 -26.76 15.17
C PRO A 300 40.22 -27.27 13.90
N ASP A 301 40.23 -28.58 13.67
CA ASP A 301 39.55 -29.20 12.52
C ASP A 301 38.03 -29.11 12.68
N GLY A 302 37.52 -29.43 13.88
CA GLY A 302 36.10 -29.29 14.22
C GLY A 302 35.63 -27.84 14.17
N GLU A 303 36.41 -26.91 14.70
CA GLU A 303 36.18 -25.45 14.57
C GLU A 303 36.09 -25.07 13.08
N GLY A 304 37.06 -25.51 12.26
CA GLY A 304 37.08 -25.30 10.82
C GLY A 304 35.84 -25.79 10.09
N ARG A 305 35.29 -26.96 10.46
CA ARG A 305 34.04 -27.50 9.87
C ARG A 305 32.86 -26.57 10.09
N ILE A 306 32.63 -26.13 11.33
CA ILE A 306 31.48 -25.28 11.65
C ILE A 306 31.65 -23.88 11.05
N ARG A 307 32.87 -23.34 11.06
CA ARG A 307 33.20 -22.06 10.40
C ARG A 307 32.92 -22.11 8.89
N ALA A 308 33.29 -23.19 8.21
CA ALA A 308 32.97 -23.38 6.80
C ALA A 308 31.45 -23.45 6.55
N GLY A 309 30.68 -24.01 7.48
CA GLY A 309 29.22 -24.03 7.40
C GLY A 309 28.62 -22.63 7.52
N ILE A 310 29.15 -21.79 8.41
CA ILE A 310 28.78 -20.37 8.51
C ILE A 310 29.14 -19.63 7.21
N ASP A 311 30.34 -19.84 6.67
CA ASP A 311 30.78 -19.22 5.40
C ASP A 311 29.91 -19.63 4.21
N GLU A 312 29.34 -20.83 4.21
CA GLU A 312 28.37 -21.26 3.21
C GLU A 312 27.00 -20.59 3.39
N LEU A 313 26.51 -20.49 4.63
CA LEU A 313 25.22 -19.87 4.93
C LEU A 313 25.16 -18.39 4.52
N ILE A 314 26.22 -17.61 4.79
CA ILE A 314 26.26 -16.16 4.50
C ILE A 314 26.31 -15.84 3.00
N LYS A 315 26.47 -16.84 2.12
CA LYS A 315 26.30 -16.65 0.66
C LYS A 315 24.83 -16.51 0.27
N HIS A 316 23.92 -16.93 1.14
CA HIS A 316 22.48 -16.82 0.92
C HIS A 316 21.95 -15.52 1.55
N PRO A 317 21.10 -14.73 0.85
CA PRO A 317 20.70 -13.38 1.29
C PRO A 317 19.95 -13.32 2.63
N ALA A 318 19.44 -14.46 3.09
CA ALA A 318 18.82 -14.64 4.40
C ALA A 318 19.77 -14.51 5.60
N PHE A 319 21.06 -14.75 5.38
CA PHE A 319 22.08 -14.81 6.42
C PHE A 319 23.12 -13.74 6.15
N LEU A 320 23.50 -13.05 7.22
CA LEU A 320 24.47 -11.96 7.19
C LEU A 320 25.67 -12.34 8.07
N ALA A 321 26.83 -11.75 7.77
CA ALA A 321 28.03 -12.03 8.52
C ALA A 321 27.96 -11.42 9.92
N GLY A 322 27.97 -12.25 10.95
CA GLY A 322 28.23 -11.81 12.33
C GLY A 322 29.73 -11.70 12.61
N PRO A 323 30.12 -11.34 13.84
CA PRO A 323 31.52 -11.18 14.20
C PRO A 323 32.27 -12.51 14.27
N ASP A 324 33.57 -12.47 14.00
CA ASP A 324 34.48 -13.59 14.25
C ASP A 324 35.05 -13.56 15.66
N THR A 325 34.23 -13.95 16.64
CA THR A 325 34.58 -13.89 18.06
C THR A 325 35.66 -14.88 18.48
N ASP A 326 36.01 -15.85 17.64
CA ASP A 326 37.10 -16.80 17.89
C ASP A 326 38.47 -16.10 17.92
N THR A 327 38.58 -14.93 17.27
CA THR A 327 39.79 -14.11 17.29
C THR A 327 40.09 -13.52 18.68
N LEU A 328 39.11 -13.50 19.59
CA LEU A 328 39.27 -13.03 20.95
C LEU A 328 39.95 -14.11 21.81
N THR A 329 41.28 -14.05 21.88
CA THR A 329 42.14 -14.97 22.65
C THR A 329 42.83 -14.25 23.83
N GLY A 330 43.64 -14.97 24.62
CA GLY A 330 44.40 -14.40 25.74
C GLY A 330 43.49 -13.80 26.81
N ASP A 331 43.78 -12.58 27.25
CA ASP A 331 43.05 -11.86 28.31
C ASP A 331 41.55 -11.66 28.04
N ASN A 332 41.08 -11.95 26.83
CA ASN A 332 39.66 -11.92 26.48
C ASN A 332 38.88 -13.17 26.91
N ARG A 333 39.58 -14.27 27.20
CA ARG A 333 39.00 -15.57 27.54
C ARG A 333 39.34 -15.93 28.98
N GLY A 334 38.33 -16.37 29.71
CA GLY A 334 38.41 -16.86 31.07
C GLY A 334 39.14 -18.20 31.14
N ASP A 335 39.84 -18.42 32.25
CA ASP A 335 40.58 -19.65 32.51
C ASP A 335 39.75 -20.64 33.35
N ILE A 336 40.39 -21.73 33.80
CA ILE A 336 39.76 -22.75 34.67
C ILE A 336 39.27 -22.17 36.02
N ASN A 337 39.81 -21.02 36.45
CA ASN A 337 39.49 -20.35 37.70
C ASN A 337 38.38 -19.29 37.55
N SER A 338 37.92 -19.02 36.33
CA SER A 338 36.77 -18.15 36.05
C SER A 338 35.57 -18.96 35.54
N ARG A 339 34.54 -18.30 35.00
CA ARG A 339 33.42 -18.99 34.34
C ARG A 339 33.82 -19.61 33.00
N ARG A 340 35.09 -19.52 32.58
CA ARG A 340 35.65 -20.16 31.37
C ARG A 340 35.17 -19.59 30.02
N HIS A 341 34.43 -18.48 30.04
CA HIS A 341 33.86 -17.80 28.86
C HIS A 341 34.56 -16.46 28.61
N PHE A 342 33.88 -15.39 28.18
CA PHE A 342 34.53 -14.09 28.06
C PHE A 342 34.86 -13.51 29.43
N THR A 343 36.07 -12.94 29.57
CA THR A 343 36.38 -12.02 30.66
C THR A 343 35.62 -10.71 30.46
N GLY A 344 35.62 -9.82 31.45
CA GLY A 344 35.03 -8.48 31.29
C GLY A 344 35.59 -7.69 30.09
N ILE A 345 36.91 -7.81 29.82
CA ILE A 345 37.53 -7.21 28.63
C ILE A 345 37.03 -7.88 27.35
N GLY A 346 36.95 -9.22 27.35
CA GLY A 346 36.41 -9.99 26.24
C GLY A 346 34.95 -9.65 25.92
N GLN A 347 34.11 -9.43 26.94
CA GLN A 347 32.70 -9.07 26.78
C GLN A 347 32.56 -7.72 26.04
N ARG A 348 33.33 -6.71 26.45
CA ARG A 348 33.33 -5.38 25.82
C ARG A 348 33.83 -5.42 24.38
N ARG A 349 34.90 -6.17 24.10
CA ARG A 349 35.40 -6.33 22.72
C ARG A 349 34.46 -7.14 21.83
N ALA A 350 33.83 -8.18 22.36
CA ALA A 350 32.81 -8.92 21.61
C ALA A 350 31.62 -8.03 21.24
N ALA A 351 31.19 -7.15 22.15
CA ALA A 351 30.18 -6.13 21.87
C ALA A 351 30.63 -5.14 20.76
N GLU A 352 31.87 -4.66 20.79
CA GLU A 352 32.42 -3.81 19.71
C GLU A 352 32.44 -4.52 18.36
N MET A 353 32.79 -5.81 18.33
CA MET A 353 32.79 -6.61 17.10
C MET A 353 31.36 -6.82 16.57
N TRP A 354 30.40 -7.09 17.45
CA TRP A 354 28.99 -7.18 17.07
C TRP A 354 28.46 -5.86 16.50
N LEU A 355 28.80 -4.72 17.12
CA LEU A 355 28.47 -3.40 16.57
C LEU A 355 29.06 -3.22 15.16
N ALA A 356 30.31 -3.61 14.94
CA ALA A 356 30.95 -3.50 13.64
C ALA A 356 30.22 -4.33 12.57
N SER A 357 29.87 -5.58 12.88
CA SER A 357 29.08 -6.44 11.99
C SER A 357 27.70 -5.87 11.72
N ILE A 358 26.97 -5.40 12.74
CA ILE A 358 25.66 -4.77 12.57
C ILE A 358 25.79 -3.51 11.69
N ARG A 359 26.81 -2.69 11.89
CA ARG A 359 27.04 -1.50 11.06
C ARG A 359 27.33 -1.87 9.61
N GLN A 360 28.18 -2.85 9.37
CA GLN A 360 28.52 -3.29 8.02
C GLN A 360 27.29 -3.90 7.31
N GLU A 361 26.53 -4.73 8.01
CA GLU A 361 25.51 -5.57 7.39
C GLU A 361 24.13 -4.92 7.34
N LEU A 362 23.79 -4.09 8.34
CA LEU A 362 22.45 -3.51 8.51
C LEU A 362 22.41 -1.98 8.33
N LEU A 363 23.55 -1.29 8.44
CA LEU A 363 23.61 0.18 8.33
C LEU A 363 24.29 0.68 7.07
N THR A 364 25.23 -0.09 6.52
CA THR A 364 25.85 0.27 5.25
C THR A 364 24.85 -0.04 4.15
N PRO A 365 24.52 0.92 3.27
CA PRO A 365 23.74 0.63 2.07
C PRO A 365 24.55 -0.37 1.22
N LYS A 366 24.34 -1.66 1.41
CA LYS A 366 24.72 -2.68 0.44
C LYS A 366 23.88 -2.37 -0.78
N ASP A 367 24.50 -2.22 -1.96
CA ASP A 367 23.84 -1.97 -3.25
C ASP A 367 22.42 -2.54 -3.26
N GLN A 368 21.46 -1.69 -2.89
CA GLN A 368 20.07 -2.08 -2.76
C GLN A 368 19.60 -2.34 -4.18
N ALA A 369 18.90 -3.44 -4.42
CA ALA A 369 17.84 -3.42 -5.43
C ALA A 369 17.10 -2.11 -5.20
N ALA A 370 17.18 -1.17 -6.15
CA ALA A 370 16.88 0.23 -5.93
C ALA A 370 15.53 0.33 -5.20
N ALA A 371 15.47 0.98 -4.02
CA ALA A 371 14.23 1.03 -3.27
C ALA A 371 13.13 1.68 -4.12
N LEU A 372 11.92 1.12 -4.10
CA LEU A 372 10.80 1.69 -4.83
C LEU A 372 10.52 3.12 -4.35
N GLN A 373 10.59 4.04 -5.28
CA GLN A 373 10.26 5.44 -5.11
C GLN A 373 8.89 5.69 -5.71
N ILE A 374 8.04 6.39 -4.96
CA ILE A 374 6.73 6.80 -5.44
C ILE A 374 6.61 8.31 -5.25
N GLY A 375 6.11 8.98 -6.28
CA GLY A 375 5.73 10.38 -6.20
C GLY A 375 4.32 10.59 -6.73
N MET A 376 3.66 11.62 -6.23
CA MET A 376 2.26 11.89 -6.52
C MET A 376 2.04 13.39 -6.71
N ALA A 377 1.15 13.76 -7.61
CA ALA A 377 0.80 15.17 -7.83
C ALA A 377 -0.62 15.33 -8.35
N GLU A 378 -1.21 16.49 -8.14
CA GLU A 378 -2.48 16.90 -8.74
C GLU A 378 -2.35 18.28 -9.41
N VAL A 379 -3.06 18.45 -10.54
CA VAL A 379 -3.09 19.68 -11.35
C VAL A 379 -4.52 19.97 -11.77
N ASP A 380 -4.95 21.24 -11.68
CA ASP A 380 -6.27 21.68 -12.15
C ASP A 380 -6.33 21.66 -13.69
N ILE A 381 -7.37 21.00 -14.22
CA ILE A 381 -7.68 20.93 -15.65
C ILE A 381 -9.08 21.48 -15.94
N THR A 382 -9.65 22.28 -15.03
CA THR A 382 -11.01 22.81 -15.13
C THR A 382 -11.17 23.68 -16.39
N PRO A 383 -12.16 23.44 -17.26
CA PRO A 383 -12.43 24.25 -18.42
C PRO A 383 -13.04 25.62 -18.08
N PRO A 384 -12.89 26.63 -18.96
CA PRO A 384 -13.59 27.90 -18.81
C PRO A 384 -15.12 27.75 -18.98
N VAL A 385 -15.87 28.73 -18.47
CA VAL A 385 -17.29 28.91 -18.78
C VAL A 385 -17.49 29.02 -20.29
N GLY A 386 -18.54 28.41 -20.82
CA GLY A 386 -18.85 28.37 -22.25
C GLY A 386 -18.15 27.27 -23.05
N PHE A 387 -17.32 26.42 -22.42
CA PHE A 387 -16.78 25.23 -23.08
C PHE A 387 -17.85 24.11 -23.13
N PRO A 388 -17.93 23.29 -24.21
CA PRO A 388 -18.88 22.19 -24.31
C PRO A 388 -18.71 21.12 -23.22
N MET A 389 -19.81 20.58 -22.72
CA MET A 389 -19.86 19.54 -21.68
C MET A 389 -20.28 18.18 -22.28
N ALA A 390 -19.59 17.12 -21.87
CA ALA A 390 -19.78 15.75 -22.36
C ALA A 390 -20.99 15.04 -21.74
N GLY A 391 -21.26 13.81 -22.19
CA GLY A 391 -22.23 12.90 -21.57
C GLY A 391 -23.63 12.86 -22.20
N TYR A 392 -23.97 13.80 -23.09
CA TYR A 392 -25.29 13.85 -23.74
C TYR A 392 -25.17 14.17 -25.23
N TYR A 393 -26.12 13.69 -26.05
CA TYR A 393 -26.11 13.85 -27.52
C TYR A 393 -26.57 15.24 -28.03
N HIS A 394 -26.39 16.28 -27.24
CA HIS A 394 -26.65 17.67 -27.62
C HIS A 394 -25.63 18.60 -26.94
N GLU A 395 -25.33 19.73 -27.58
CA GLU A 395 -24.35 20.68 -27.03
C GLU A 395 -24.91 21.32 -25.75
N ARG A 396 -24.14 21.21 -24.67
CA ARG A 396 -24.38 21.87 -23.38
C ARG A 396 -23.16 22.75 -23.09
N LEU A 397 -23.36 24.05 -22.94
CA LEU A 397 -22.27 24.97 -22.63
C LEU A 397 -22.22 25.20 -21.12
N ALA A 398 -21.04 25.08 -20.52
CA ALA A 398 -20.92 25.24 -19.08
C ALA A 398 -21.20 26.68 -18.61
N GLU A 399 -21.86 26.80 -17.48
CA GLU A 399 -22.28 28.05 -16.81
C GLU A 399 -21.43 28.36 -15.56
N GLY A 400 -20.58 27.44 -15.11
CA GLY A 400 -19.74 27.62 -13.93
C GLY A 400 -19.12 26.32 -13.42
N THR A 401 -18.64 26.35 -12.17
CA THR A 401 -17.96 25.23 -11.50
C THR A 401 -18.59 25.04 -10.12
N ILE A 402 -18.92 23.79 -9.76
CA ILE A 402 -19.29 23.39 -8.39
C ILE A 402 -18.00 23.04 -7.64
N ASP A 403 -17.20 22.16 -8.25
CA ASP A 403 -15.90 21.70 -7.77
C ASP A 403 -14.96 21.47 -8.97
N SER A 404 -13.66 21.68 -8.75
CA SER A 404 -12.65 21.67 -9.81
C SER A 404 -12.36 20.27 -10.36
N LEU A 405 -12.10 20.21 -11.67
CA LEU A 405 -11.62 19.00 -12.35
C LEU A 405 -10.09 18.95 -12.29
N LYS A 406 -9.51 17.78 -11.98
CA LYS A 406 -8.06 17.60 -11.80
C LYS A 406 -7.50 16.47 -12.68
N ALA A 407 -6.21 16.56 -12.98
CA ALA A 407 -5.37 15.44 -13.38
C ALA A 407 -4.52 15.04 -12.17
N LYS A 408 -4.60 13.77 -11.75
CA LYS A 408 -3.92 13.25 -10.55
C LYS A 408 -3.00 12.10 -10.93
N ALA A 409 -1.70 12.28 -10.74
CA ALA A 409 -0.68 11.33 -11.16
C ALA A 409 -0.06 10.59 -9.96
N ILE A 410 0.26 9.32 -10.17
CA ILE A 410 1.15 8.50 -9.35
C ILE A 410 2.25 7.93 -10.25
N VAL A 411 3.50 8.11 -9.85
CA VAL A 411 4.68 7.66 -10.58
C VAL A 411 5.45 6.68 -9.70
N PHE A 412 5.77 5.52 -10.26
CA PHE A 412 6.57 4.47 -9.63
C PHE A 412 7.96 4.43 -10.28
N ARG A 413 9.02 4.34 -9.48
CA ARG A 413 10.40 4.26 -9.95
C ARG A 413 11.18 3.23 -9.16
N GLU A 414 11.89 2.35 -9.85
CA GLU A 414 12.79 1.37 -9.28
C GLU A 414 13.98 1.17 -10.23
N GLY A 415 15.15 1.70 -9.86
CA GLY A 415 16.33 1.68 -10.72
C GLY A 415 16.07 2.43 -12.03
N GLU A 416 16.26 1.75 -13.16
CA GLU A 416 15.97 2.29 -14.50
C GLU A 416 14.50 2.10 -14.91
N THR A 417 13.71 1.32 -14.17
CA THR A 417 12.30 1.10 -14.47
C THR A 417 11.45 2.22 -13.88
N ALA A 418 10.59 2.81 -14.72
CA ALA A 418 9.60 3.77 -14.28
C ALA A 418 8.26 3.56 -14.99
N GLY A 419 7.16 3.87 -14.29
CA GLY A 419 5.81 3.87 -14.83
C GLY A 419 4.94 4.96 -14.19
N ALA A 420 3.96 5.44 -14.95
CA ALA A 420 3.07 6.50 -14.49
C ALA A 420 1.61 6.16 -14.79
N LEU A 421 0.74 6.35 -13.80
CA LEU A 421 -0.71 6.38 -13.97
C LEU A 421 -1.18 7.80 -13.64
N VAL A 422 -1.88 8.44 -14.58
CA VAL A 422 -2.59 9.70 -14.33
C VAL A 422 -4.09 9.50 -14.56
N VAL A 423 -4.90 9.82 -13.55
CA VAL A 423 -6.36 9.79 -13.66
C VAL A 423 -6.87 11.22 -13.77
N CYS A 424 -7.66 11.49 -14.80
CA CYS A 424 -8.20 12.81 -15.10
C CYS A 424 -9.71 12.84 -14.86
N ASP A 425 -10.20 13.93 -14.28
CA ASP A 425 -11.64 14.19 -14.14
C ASP A 425 -12.26 14.56 -15.49
N LEU A 426 -12.39 13.55 -16.34
CA LEU A 426 -12.89 13.59 -17.72
C LEU A 426 -13.92 12.48 -17.93
N ILE A 427 -14.69 12.56 -19.01
CA ILE A 427 -15.63 11.49 -19.40
C ILE A 427 -14.92 10.24 -19.89
N GLY A 428 -13.73 10.37 -20.49
CA GLY A 428 -12.99 9.29 -21.12
C GLY A 428 -11.69 9.81 -21.69
N ILE A 429 -10.74 8.91 -21.96
CA ILE A 429 -9.46 9.27 -22.59
C ILE A 429 -9.48 8.86 -24.06
N ALA A 430 -9.62 9.85 -24.94
CA ALA A 430 -9.39 9.68 -26.37
C ALA A 430 -7.94 9.26 -26.67
N THR A 431 -7.76 8.37 -27.65
CA THR A 431 -6.46 7.84 -28.11
C THR A 431 -5.52 8.97 -28.53
N ASP A 432 -6.05 9.99 -29.20
CA ASP A 432 -5.29 11.18 -29.62
C ASP A 432 -4.74 11.97 -28.42
N LEU A 433 -5.53 12.13 -27.35
CA LEU A 433 -5.09 12.80 -26.12
C LEU A 433 -4.01 11.98 -25.41
N SER A 434 -4.24 10.67 -25.26
CA SER A 434 -3.28 9.74 -24.67
C SER A 434 -1.93 9.80 -25.39
N ARG A 435 -1.93 9.71 -26.72
CA ARG A 435 -0.70 9.77 -27.54
C ARG A 435 0.07 11.06 -27.32
N GLU A 436 -0.60 12.21 -27.33
CA GLU A 436 0.09 13.50 -27.20
C GLU A 436 0.63 13.73 -25.78
N VAL A 437 -0.14 13.38 -24.74
CA VAL A 437 0.34 13.47 -23.36
C VAL A 437 1.50 12.52 -23.11
N ARG A 438 1.40 11.25 -23.53
CA ARG A 438 2.46 10.25 -23.34
C ARG A 438 3.75 10.67 -24.03
N ARG A 439 3.67 11.22 -25.25
CA ARG A 439 4.82 11.76 -25.97
C ARG A 439 5.51 12.87 -25.18
N ARG A 440 4.76 13.91 -24.80
CA ARG A 440 5.32 15.07 -24.06
C ARG A 440 5.84 14.71 -22.67
N ALA A 441 5.11 13.86 -21.93
CA ALA A 441 5.52 13.41 -20.61
C ALA A 441 6.79 12.53 -20.68
N SER A 442 6.88 11.65 -21.70
CA SER A 442 8.08 10.84 -21.94
C SER A 442 9.30 11.72 -22.24
N GLU A 443 9.13 12.75 -23.08
CA GLU A 443 10.20 13.73 -23.38
C GLU A 443 10.70 14.48 -22.14
N LYS A 444 9.80 14.82 -21.20
CA LYS A 444 10.15 15.55 -19.97
C LYS A 444 10.76 14.68 -18.87
N THR A 445 10.30 13.44 -18.73
CA THR A 445 10.61 12.60 -17.56
C THR A 445 11.56 11.44 -17.86
N GLY A 446 11.68 11.03 -19.13
CA GLY A 446 12.40 9.82 -19.53
C GLY A 446 11.61 8.52 -19.34
N ILE A 447 10.41 8.57 -18.74
CA ILE A 447 9.54 7.38 -18.64
C ILE A 447 9.15 6.95 -20.06
N PRO A 448 9.30 5.67 -20.46
CA PRO A 448 8.87 5.21 -21.76
C PRO A 448 7.38 5.49 -21.98
N ALA A 449 6.99 5.97 -23.16
CA ALA A 449 5.58 6.24 -23.46
C ALA A 449 4.69 5.00 -23.25
N SER A 450 5.20 3.78 -23.50
CA SER A 450 4.52 2.51 -23.22
C SER A 450 4.22 2.27 -21.74
N ASN A 451 4.87 2.98 -20.83
CA ASN A 451 4.77 2.84 -19.38
C ASN A 451 3.95 3.97 -18.73
N ILE A 452 3.39 4.87 -19.55
CA ILE A 452 2.55 5.97 -19.12
C ILE A 452 1.10 5.65 -19.50
N VAL A 453 0.21 5.65 -18.52
CA VAL A 453 -1.22 5.42 -18.68
C VAL A 453 -2.00 6.67 -18.27
N LEU A 454 -2.90 7.09 -19.14
CA LEU A 454 -3.95 8.05 -18.81
C LEU A 454 -5.26 7.28 -18.62
N ALA A 455 -5.98 7.56 -17.54
CA ALA A 455 -7.33 7.07 -17.29
C ALA A 455 -8.28 8.24 -17.00
N ALA A 456 -9.57 8.02 -17.14
CA ALA A 456 -10.61 9.00 -16.82
C ALA A 456 -11.44 8.53 -15.62
N THR A 457 -11.95 9.48 -14.83
CA THR A 457 -12.92 9.14 -13.79
C THR A 457 -14.29 8.82 -14.34
N HIS A 458 -14.61 9.24 -15.58
CA HIS A 458 -15.92 9.11 -16.23
C HIS A 458 -16.96 10.16 -15.81
N SER A 459 -16.56 11.35 -15.36
CA SER A 459 -17.53 12.41 -15.00
C SER A 459 -18.34 12.90 -16.21
N HIS A 460 -19.68 12.86 -16.09
CA HIS A 460 -20.63 13.37 -17.08
C HIS A 460 -20.82 14.90 -17.04
N THR A 461 -20.19 15.57 -16.07
CA THR A 461 -20.08 17.03 -15.99
C THR A 461 -18.65 17.49 -16.21
N ALA A 462 -17.98 16.85 -17.18
CA ALA A 462 -16.63 17.14 -17.66
C ALA A 462 -16.69 17.62 -19.14
N PRO A 463 -15.59 18.16 -19.73
CA PRO A 463 -15.64 18.75 -21.07
C PRO A 463 -15.87 17.73 -22.20
N ASP A 464 -16.69 18.08 -23.19
CA ASP A 464 -16.70 17.42 -24.51
C ASP A 464 -15.60 18.03 -25.37
N TYR A 465 -14.40 17.45 -25.30
CA TYR A 465 -13.19 18.03 -25.87
C TYR A 465 -12.79 17.42 -27.23
N MET A 466 -13.37 16.29 -27.65
CA MET A 466 -12.80 15.48 -28.74
C MET A 466 -12.79 16.20 -30.09
N LYS A 467 -13.85 16.93 -30.42
CA LYS A 467 -13.89 17.77 -31.63
C LYS A 467 -12.85 18.88 -31.63
N GLU A 468 -12.71 19.57 -30.52
CA GLU A 468 -11.73 20.66 -30.40
C GLU A 468 -10.30 20.11 -30.46
N LEU A 469 -10.04 18.97 -29.83
CA LEU A 469 -8.78 18.24 -29.95
C LEU A 469 -8.50 17.83 -31.40
N TRP A 470 -9.49 17.26 -32.11
CA TRP A 470 -9.37 16.89 -33.53
C TRP A 470 -8.98 18.09 -34.41
N LEU A 471 -9.61 19.25 -34.17
CA LEU A 471 -9.29 20.48 -34.88
C LEU A 471 -7.88 20.97 -34.50
N TYR A 472 -7.49 20.86 -33.23
CA TYR A 472 -6.22 21.36 -32.69
C TYR A 472 -5.03 20.60 -33.27
N LEU A 473 -5.08 19.27 -33.22
CA LEU A 473 -4.07 18.40 -33.83
C LEU A 473 -4.05 18.51 -35.35
N GLY A 474 -5.18 18.85 -35.96
CA GLY A 474 -5.31 19.14 -37.38
C GLY A 474 -4.78 20.51 -37.82
N LYS A 475 -4.40 21.37 -36.87
CA LYS A 475 -4.06 22.78 -37.12
C LYS A 475 -5.19 23.53 -37.85
N ALA A 476 -6.43 23.13 -37.60
CA ALA A 476 -7.62 23.79 -38.15
C ALA A 476 -7.99 25.02 -37.30
N LYS A 477 -8.67 25.98 -37.93
CA LYS A 477 -9.12 27.20 -37.25
C LYS A 477 -10.14 26.85 -36.15
N GLN A 478 -9.94 27.41 -34.97
CA GLN A 478 -10.81 27.27 -33.80
C GLN A 478 -11.03 28.61 -33.12
N GLU A 479 -12.07 28.68 -32.29
CA GLU A 479 -12.25 29.77 -31.34
C GLU A 479 -11.09 29.79 -30.34
N PRO A 480 -10.45 30.94 -30.07
CA PRO A 480 -9.27 31.02 -29.20
C PRO A 480 -9.45 30.35 -27.83
N LEU A 481 -10.59 30.60 -27.18
CA LEU A 481 -10.93 30.01 -25.88
C LEU A 481 -10.95 28.48 -25.91
N ARG A 482 -11.41 27.87 -27.01
CA ARG A 482 -11.44 26.40 -27.15
C ARG A 482 -10.04 25.85 -27.38
N ALA A 483 -9.24 26.49 -28.24
CA ALA A 483 -7.86 26.09 -28.49
C ALA A 483 -6.95 26.23 -27.26
N GLU A 484 -7.08 27.32 -26.50
CA GLU A 484 -6.36 27.52 -25.23
C GLU A 484 -6.68 26.43 -24.21
N TYR A 485 -7.96 26.03 -24.12
CA TYR A 485 -8.34 24.95 -23.23
C TYR A 485 -7.75 23.60 -23.66
N ILE A 486 -7.73 23.28 -24.95
CA ILE A 486 -7.11 22.03 -25.42
C ILE A 486 -5.63 21.96 -25.07
N GLU A 487 -4.89 23.07 -25.15
CA GLU A 487 -3.51 23.08 -24.69
C GLU A 487 -3.41 22.87 -23.17
N LYS A 488 -4.28 23.49 -22.36
CA LYS A 488 -4.37 23.23 -20.90
C LYS A 488 -4.69 21.76 -20.61
N LEU A 489 -5.59 21.15 -21.37
CA LEU A 489 -6.01 19.75 -21.23
C LEU A 489 -4.85 18.78 -21.54
N ILE A 490 -3.99 19.12 -22.51
CA ILE A 490 -2.79 18.34 -22.82
C ILE A 490 -1.70 18.59 -21.77
N SER A 491 -1.41 19.85 -21.43
CA SER A 491 -0.30 20.19 -20.53
C SER A 491 -0.58 19.78 -19.07
N GLY A 492 -1.83 19.80 -18.62
CA GLY A 492 -2.19 19.47 -17.23
C GLY A 492 -1.75 18.07 -16.78
N PRO A 493 -2.14 16.99 -17.48
CA PRO A 493 -1.66 15.64 -17.19
C PRO A 493 -0.14 15.49 -17.34
N VAL A 494 0.48 16.16 -18.31
CA VAL A 494 1.95 16.18 -18.47
C VAL A 494 2.62 16.78 -17.23
N ASP A 495 2.13 17.92 -16.76
CA ASP A 495 2.66 18.61 -15.59
C ASP A 495 2.40 17.82 -14.30
N ALA A 496 1.27 17.12 -14.19
CA ALA A 496 1.01 16.21 -13.07
C ALA A 496 2.02 15.06 -13.04
N ILE A 497 2.31 14.42 -14.18
CA ILE A 497 3.31 13.35 -14.28
C ILE A 497 4.71 13.89 -13.95
N GLU A 498 5.09 15.04 -14.50
CA GLU A 498 6.40 15.66 -14.25
C GLU A 498 6.61 15.99 -12.76
N ARG A 499 5.60 16.59 -12.12
CA ARG A 499 5.64 16.89 -10.67
C ARG A 499 5.72 15.63 -9.84
N ALA A 500 4.92 14.61 -10.16
CA ALA A 500 4.96 13.32 -9.49
C ALA A 500 6.32 12.62 -9.68
N TYR A 501 6.94 12.74 -10.86
CA TYR A 501 8.28 12.20 -11.11
C TYR A 501 9.36 12.90 -10.26
N GLY A 502 9.27 14.23 -10.13
CA GLY A 502 10.18 15.02 -9.28
C GLY A 502 9.95 14.83 -7.77
N ASP A 503 8.72 14.53 -7.37
CA ASP A 503 8.30 14.21 -5.98
C ASP A 503 8.61 12.75 -5.59
N ALA A 504 9.09 11.92 -6.52
CA ALA A 504 9.34 10.51 -6.27
C ALA A 504 10.43 10.31 -5.21
N GLY A 505 10.02 9.71 -4.08
CA GLY A 505 10.89 9.44 -2.94
C GLY A 505 10.58 8.10 -2.31
N ASN A 506 11.48 7.65 -1.43
CA ASN A 506 11.35 6.37 -0.74
C ASN A 506 9.98 6.27 -0.05
N SER A 507 9.25 5.21 -0.36
CA SER A 507 7.85 5.09 0.02
C SER A 507 7.58 3.73 0.66
N LEU A 508 6.75 3.74 1.70
CA LEU A 508 6.17 2.53 2.26
C LEU A 508 4.81 2.33 1.62
N VAL A 509 4.60 1.15 1.06
CA VAL A 509 3.39 0.83 0.30
C VAL A 509 2.60 -0.21 1.07
N SER A 510 1.28 -0.03 1.12
CA SER A 510 0.37 -1.05 1.65
C SER A 510 -0.81 -1.23 0.72
N THR A 511 -1.34 -2.44 0.68
CA THR A 511 -2.42 -2.81 -0.22
C THR A 511 -3.46 -3.68 0.46
N GLY A 512 -4.65 -3.73 -0.12
CA GLY A 512 -5.79 -4.51 0.35
C GLY A 512 -7.07 -4.02 -0.29
N ALA A 513 -8.21 -4.43 0.26
CA ALA A 513 -9.52 -4.00 -0.22
C ALA A 513 -10.46 -3.72 0.94
N ALA A 514 -11.27 -2.67 0.82
CA ALA A 514 -12.47 -2.51 1.62
C ALA A 514 -13.67 -3.15 0.92
N LEU A 515 -14.72 -3.46 1.67
CA LEU A 515 -16.02 -3.79 1.11
C LEU A 515 -16.92 -2.56 1.23
N GLN A 516 -17.73 -2.27 0.22
CA GLN A 516 -18.79 -1.27 0.38
C GLN A 516 -19.69 -1.70 1.55
N THR A 517 -19.83 -0.82 2.54
CA THR A 517 -20.69 -1.05 3.70
C THR A 517 -22.12 -0.58 3.45
N THR A 518 -22.27 0.40 2.56
CA THR A 518 -23.55 0.96 2.10
C THR A 518 -23.70 0.69 0.61
N PRO A 519 -24.78 0.03 0.15
CA PRO A 519 -24.98 -0.27 -1.27
C PRO A 519 -25.13 1.01 -2.10
N VAL A 520 -24.15 1.27 -2.97
CA VAL A 520 -24.15 2.43 -3.87
C VAL A 520 -24.08 2.05 -5.35
N ALA A 521 -23.66 0.82 -5.66
CA ALA A 521 -23.51 0.31 -7.01
C ALA A 521 -24.53 -0.79 -7.32
N PHE A 522 -25.17 -0.70 -8.49
CA PHE A 522 -26.20 -1.63 -8.96
C PHE A 522 -25.99 -1.97 -10.42
N ASN A 523 -26.21 -3.23 -10.80
CA ASN A 523 -26.24 -3.60 -12.21
C ASN A 523 -27.45 -2.95 -12.88
N ARG A 524 -27.22 -2.23 -13.99
CA ARG A 524 -28.25 -1.44 -14.66
C ARG A 524 -29.00 -2.20 -15.76
N ARG A 525 -28.58 -3.44 -16.06
CA ARG A 525 -29.16 -4.31 -17.08
C ARG A 525 -30.05 -5.38 -16.42
N PHE A 526 -31.20 -5.66 -17.01
CA PHE A 526 -32.19 -6.60 -16.48
C PHE A 526 -32.69 -7.56 -17.54
N VAL A 527 -32.80 -8.84 -17.17
CA VAL A 527 -33.42 -9.87 -18.01
C VAL A 527 -34.93 -9.78 -17.86
N MET A 528 -35.63 -9.69 -18.97
CA MET A 528 -37.09 -9.58 -19.04
C MET A 528 -37.73 -10.95 -19.26
N ARG A 529 -39.04 -11.08 -18.97
CA ARG A 529 -39.80 -12.34 -19.13
C ARG A 529 -39.86 -12.85 -20.57
N ASP A 530 -39.80 -11.95 -21.55
CA ASP A 530 -39.76 -12.29 -22.97
C ASP A 530 -38.38 -12.73 -23.46
N GLY A 531 -37.37 -12.74 -22.57
CA GLY A 531 -35.99 -13.10 -22.87
C GLY A 531 -35.12 -11.93 -23.35
N SER A 532 -35.68 -10.74 -23.57
CA SER A 532 -34.90 -9.54 -23.89
C SER A 532 -34.10 -9.04 -22.68
N VAL A 533 -33.09 -8.21 -22.94
CA VAL A 533 -32.40 -7.43 -21.90
C VAL A 533 -32.77 -5.95 -22.07
N GLN A 534 -33.10 -5.29 -20.97
CA GLN A 534 -33.37 -3.86 -20.94
C GLN A 534 -32.58 -3.17 -19.83
N THR A 535 -32.22 -1.91 -20.04
CA THR A 535 -31.55 -1.07 -19.04
C THR A 535 -32.56 -0.24 -18.24
N TRP A 536 -32.12 0.21 -17.06
CA TRP A 536 -32.82 1.18 -16.21
C TRP A 536 -34.25 0.77 -15.81
N GLN A 537 -34.44 -0.53 -15.58
CA GLN A 537 -35.71 -1.05 -15.08
C GLN A 537 -35.79 -0.97 -13.55
N ALA A 538 -37.00 -0.79 -13.04
CA ALA A 538 -37.30 -0.94 -11.62
C ALA A 538 -37.67 -2.40 -11.31
N LEU A 539 -37.29 -2.91 -10.14
CA LEU A 539 -37.68 -4.25 -9.69
C LEU A 539 -39.20 -4.40 -9.47
N SER A 540 -39.93 -3.28 -9.37
CA SER A 540 -41.39 -3.27 -9.34
C SER A 540 -42.04 -3.57 -10.70
N ASN A 541 -41.29 -3.51 -11.81
CA ASN A 541 -41.81 -3.92 -13.11
C ASN A 541 -42.01 -5.45 -13.12
N PRO A 542 -43.25 -5.95 -13.31
CA PRO A 542 -43.54 -7.39 -13.26
C PRO A 542 -42.84 -8.20 -14.35
N GLU A 543 -42.40 -7.54 -15.42
CA GLU A 543 -41.68 -8.16 -16.54
C GLU A 543 -40.19 -8.36 -16.24
N VAL A 544 -39.64 -7.75 -15.19
CA VAL A 544 -38.25 -7.97 -14.76
C VAL A 544 -38.14 -9.31 -14.05
N VAL A 545 -37.22 -10.15 -14.53
CA VAL A 545 -36.90 -11.46 -13.91
C VAL A 545 -35.77 -11.31 -12.90
N ARG A 546 -34.68 -10.65 -13.29
CA ARG A 546 -33.47 -10.44 -12.47
C ARG A 546 -32.55 -9.40 -13.11
N ALA A 547 -31.56 -8.92 -12.35
CA ALA A 547 -30.39 -8.26 -12.92
C ALA A 547 -29.64 -9.20 -13.88
N ALA A 548 -29.05 -8.65 -14.94
CA ALA A 548 -28.37 -9.40 -15.98
C ALA A 548 -27.02 -9.95 -15.51
N GLY A 549 -26.28 -9.15 -14.73
CA GLY A 549 -24.95 -9.46 -14.20
C GLY A 549 -24.81 -9.13 -12.70
N PRO A 550 -23.63 -9.39 -12.11
CA PRO A 550 -23.32 -9.08 -10.72
C PRO A 550 -22.95 -7.59 -10.55
N ILE A 551 -22.41 -7.26 -9.38
CA ILE A 551 -21.66 -6.03 -9.10
C ILE A 551 -20.28 -6.40 -8.58
N ASP A 552 -19.33 -5.46 -8.58
CA ASP A 552 -18.09 -5.57 -7.80
C ASP A 552 -18.19 -4.68 -6.55
N PRO A 553 -18.41 -5.27 -5.35
CA PRO A 553 -18.56 -4.49 -4.11
C PRO A 553 -17.22 -4.11 -3.46
N ARG A 554 -16.08 -4.53 -4.04
CA ARG A 554 -14.75 -4.30 -3.45
C ARG A 554 -14.20 -2.94 -3.86
N ILE A 555 -13.64 -2.23 -2.89
CA ILE A 555 -12.86 -1.01 -3.09
C ILE A 555 -11.39 -1.39 -2.93
N GLU A 556 -10.69 -1.59 -4.04
CA GLU A 556 -9.25 -1.95 -4.01
C GLU A 556 -8.41 -0.72 -3.66
N LEU A 557 -7.35 -0.94 -2.87
CA LEU A 557 -6.55 0.13 -2.28
C LEU A 557 -5.04 -0.09 -2.46
N LEU A 558 -4.36 1.00 -2.79
CA LEU A 558 -2.91 1.15 -2.67
C LEU A 558 -2.62 2.44 -1.89
N ALA A 559 -2.10 2.30 -0.68
CA ALA A 559 -1.74 3.41 0.19
C ALA A 559 -0.24 3.67 0.13
N VAL A 560 0.15 4.92 -0.06
CA VAL A 560 1.54 5.37 -0.13
C VAL A 560 1.84 6.22 1.09
N ARG A 561 2.85 5.82 1.85
CA ARG A 561 3.33 6.52 3.05
C ARG A 561 4.77 6.96 2.87
N ASN A 562 5.12 8.11 3.43
CA ASN A 562 6.51 8.56 3.50
C ASN A 562 7.32 7.57 4.36
N SER A 563 8.48 7.11 3.86
CA SER A 563 9.31 6.17 4.61
C SER A 563 9.96 6.74 5.88
N GLU A 564 10.10 8.06 5.97
CA GLU A 564 10.80 8.73 7.08
C GLU A 564 9.91 8.96 8.30
N ASP A 565 8.69 9.44 8.09
CA ASP A 565 7.75 9.81 9.17
C ASP A 565 6.43 9.01 9.14
N GLY A 566 6.25 8.18 8.11
CA GLY A 566 5.09 7.32 7.93
C GLY A 566 3.84 8.03 7.47
N LYS A 567 3.80 9.36 7.34
CA LYS A 567 2.58 10.07 6.95
C LYS A 567 2.05 9.57 5.62
N VAL A 568 0.72 9.48 5.53
CA VAL A 568 0.04 9.15 4.28
C VAL A 568 0.29 10.29 3.30
N ARG A 569 0.85 9.97 2.13
CA ARG A 569 1.07 10.92 1.04
C ARG A 569 -0.08 10.86 0.04
N GLY A 570 -0.58 9.65 -0.20
CA GLY A 570 -1.73 9.47 -1.06
C GLY A 570 -2.29 8.06 -1.03
N ILE A 571 -3.49 7.95 -1.57
CA ILE A 571 -4.25 6.70 -1.67
C ILE A 571 -4.79 6.61 -3.10
N LEU A 572 -4.46 5.53 -3.77
CA LEU A 572 -5.17 5.09 -4.97
C LEU A 572 -6.30 4.16 -4.55
N SER A 573 -7.53 4.55 -4.87
CA SER A 573 -8.75 3.77 -4.65
C SER A 573 -9.39 3.40 -5.98
N ASN A 574 -10.00 2.22 -6.05
CA ASN A 574 -10.65 1.72 -7.26
C ASN A 574 -11.98 1.06 -6.93
N PHE A 575 -13.05 1.49 -7.61
CA PHE A 575 -14.41 1.00 -7.40
C PHE A 575 -15.22 1.07 -8.70
N ALA A 576 -16.04 0.05 -8.97
CA ALA A 576 -16.83 -0.07 -10.19
C ALA A 576 -18.18 0.65 -10.04
N LEU A 577 -18.25 1.90 -10.50
CA LEU A 577 -19.48 2.69 -10.52
C LEU A 577 -19.37 3.84 -11.54
N HIS A 578 -20.44 4.06 -12.33
CA HIS A 578 -20.54 5.21 -13.25
C HIS A 578 -20.67 6.56 -12.52
N LEU A 579 -20.06 7.62 -13.07
CA LEU A 579 -20.06 9.00 -12.52
C LEU A 579 -21.02 9.92 -13.28
N ASP A 580 -22.31 9.60 -13.19
CA ASP A 580 -23.42 10.42 -13.71
C ASP A 580 -24.36 10.85 -12.58
N THR A 581 -23.80 11.27 -11.43
CA THR A 581 -24.58 11.56 -10.22
C THR A 581 -24.86 13.06 -10.06
N VAL A 582 -24.09 13.90 -10.75
CA VAL A 582 -24.27 15.34 -10.84
C VAL A 582 -24.84 15.73 -12.21
N GLY A 583 -25.97 16.45 -12.20
CA GLY A 583 -26.58 17.01 -13.41
C GLY A 583 -26.37 18.53 -13.54
N GLY A 584 -26.91 19.11 -14.60
CA GLY A 584 -26.86 20.55 -14.86
C GLY A 584 -25.69 20.97 -15.76
N MET A 585 -25.34 22.25 -15.72
CA MET A 585 -24.34 22.87 -16.62
C MET A 585 -23.15 23.47 -15.85
N ARG A 586 -22.80 22.91 -14.68
CA ARG A 586 -21.60 23.32 -13.94
C ARG A 586 -20.61 22.15 -13.84
N TRP A 587 -19.32 22.46 -13.92
CA TRP A 587 -18.25 21.46 -13.79
C TRP A 587 -18.27 20.82 -12.39
N SER A 588 -18.11 19.51 -12.34
CA SER A 588 -17.94 18.74 -11.11
C SER A 588 -17.16 17.46 -11.41
N ALA A 589 -16.25 17.11 -10.50
CA ALA A 589 -15.53 15.86 -10.46
C ALA A 589 -16.39 14.70 -9.92
N ASP A 590 -17.68 14.95 -9.59
CA ASP A 590 -18.66 13.97 -9.11
C ASP A 590 -18.25 13.37 -7.74
N TYR A 591 -18.71 12.16 -7.39
CA TYR A 591 -18.45 11.56 -6.08
C TYR A 591 -16.96 11.37 -5.70
N PRO A 592 -15.97 11.25 -6.63
CA PRO A 592 -14.55 11.28 -6.30
C PRO A 592 -14.11 12.52 -5.53
N PHE A 593 -14.76 13.67 -5.73
CA PHE A 593 -14.49 14.88 -4.93
C PHE A 593 -14.75 14.64 -3.44
N PHE A 594 -15.86 13.98 -3.10
CA PHE A 594 -16.24 13.70 -1.71
C PHE A 594 -15.41 12.58 -1.08
N ILE A 595 -14.92 11.62 -1.89
CA ILE A 595 -13.89 10.66 -1.44
C ILE A 595 -12.64 11.44 -1.01
N GLU A 596 -12.14 12.35 -1.87
CA GLU A 596 -10.97 13.18 -1.56
C GLU A 596 -11.15 13.97 -0.26
N GLN A 597 -12.30 14.66 -0.09
CA GLN A 597 -12.58 15.41 1.13
C GLN A 597 -12.56 14.52 2.38
N THR A 598 -13.14 13.32 2.27
CA THR A 598 -13.17 12.36 3.37
C THR A 598 -11.76 11.87 3.73
N LEU A 599 -10.93 11.54 2.75
CA LEU A 599 -9.56 11.10 2.99
C LEU A 599 -8.68 12.22 3.57
N ARG A 600 -8.79 13.45 3.05
CA ARG A 600 -8.05 14.61 3.58
C ARG A 600 -8.41 14.94 5.01
N LYS A 601 -9.70 14.82 5.36
CA LYS A 601 -10.18 15.00 6.74
C LYS A 601 -9.58 13.97 7.70
N ASN A 602 -9.35 12.74 7.26
CA ASN A 602 -8.86 11.66 8.12
C ASN A 602 -7.33 11.52 8.15
N PHE A 603 -6.65 11.83 7.05
CA PHE A 603 -5.22 11.55 6.88
C PHE A 603 -4.35 12.80 6.72
N GLY A 604 -4.94 13.98 6.54
CA GLY A 604 -4.25 15.26 6.40
C GLY A 604 -4.61 16.00 5.11
N ALA A 605 -4.58 17.34 5.15
CA ALA A 605 -5.00 18.20 4.03
C ALA A 605 -4.18 17.99 2.74
N ASP A 606 -2.92 17.59 2.87
CA ASP A 606 -1.99 17.40 1.74
C ASP A 606 -2.11 16.02 1.08
N VAL A 607 -2.99 15.15 1.57
CA VAL A 607 -3.17 13.80 1.01
C VAL A 607 -3.76 13.87 -0.39
N ILE A 608 -3.11 13.16 -1.33
CA ILE A 608 -3.55 13.02 -2.71
C ILE A 608 -4.47 11.80 -2.84
N SER A 609 -5.71 12.04 -3.27
CA SER A 609 -6.72 11.00 -3.49
C SER A 609 -6.90 10.72 -4.99
N ILE A 610 -6.37 9.60 -5.46
CA ILE A 610 -6.54 9.14 -6.83
C ILE A 610 -7.66 8.10 -6.86
N PHE A 611 -8.70 8.34 -7.66
CA PHE A 611 -9.81 7.41 -7.85
C PHE A 611 -9.74 6.84 -9.26
N GLY A 612 -9.37 5.57 -9.40
CA GLY A 612 -9.43 4.87 -10.69
C GLY A 612 -10.77 4.19 -10.86
N THR A 613 -11.50 4.49 -11.94
CA THR A 613 -12.80 3.88 -12.21
C THR A 613 -12.65 2.39 -12.52
N GLY A 614 -13.35 1.54 -11.78
CA GLY A 614 -13.39 0.09 -12.02
C GLY A 614 -14.32 -0.28 -13.17
N CYS A 615 -14.31 -1.54 -13.60
CA CYS A 615 -15.15 -2.02 -14.71
C CYS A 615 -16.65 -1.80 -14.44
N CYS A 616 -17.21 -0.71 -14.97
CA CYS A 616 -18.55 -0.24 -14.60
C CYS A 616 -19.46 -0.03 -15.80
N GLY A 617 -19.09 -0.55 -16.99
CA GLY A 617 -19.86 -0.39 -18.24
C GLY A 617 -21.35 -0.77 -18.11
N ASP A 618 -21.69 -1.68 -17.21
CA ASP A 618 -23.07 -2.11 -16.92
C ASP A 618 -23.52 -1.81 -15.47
N ILE A 619 -22.81 -0.95 -14.74
CA ILE A 619 -23.06 -0.60 -13.33
C ILE A 619 -23.45 0.88 -13.20
N ASN A 620 -24.47 1.18 -12.40
CA ASN A 620 -24.88 2.56 -12.08
C ASN A 620 -25.21 2.76 -10.60
N HIS A 621 -25.56 4.00 -10.25
CA HIS A 621 -25.87 4.44 -8.89
C HIS A 621 -27.38 4.45 -8.57
N VAL A 622 -28.22 3.95 -9.47
CA VAL A 622 -29.68 3.98 -9.33
C VAL A 622 -30.14 2.70 -8.67
N ASN A 623 -30.66 2.80 -7.44
CA ASN A 623 -31.21 1.66 -6.74
C ASN A 623 -32.49 1.19 -7.45
N PRO A 624 -32.55 -0.03 -8.03
CA PRO A 624 -33.72 -0.46 -8.78
C PRO A 624 -34.91 -0.84 -7.86
N SER A 625 -34.71 -0.87 -6.54
CA SER A 625 -35.74 -1.17 -5.55
C SER A 625 -36.48 0.07 -5.05
N THR A 626 -35.93 1.27 -5.25
CA THR A 626 -36.48 2.53 -4.74
C THR A 626 -36.43 3.63 -5.81
N PRO A 627 -37.32 4.64 -5.76
CA PRO A 627 -37.27 5.76 -6.69
C PRO A 627 -36.15 6.77 -6.38
N GLU A 628 -35.54 6.69 -5.19
CA GLU A 628 -34.49 7.61 -4.76
C GLU A 628 -33.15 7.29 -5.43
N ARG A 629 -32.50 8.34 -5.95
CA ARG A 629 -31.16 8.24 -6.54
C ARG A 629 -30.11 8.62 -5.50
N ASN A 630 -29.07 7.81 -5.40
CA ASN A 630 -27.90 8.14 -4.60
C ASN A 630 -27.22 9.38 -5.19
N LYS A 631 -26.92 10.36 -4.32
CA LYS A 631 -26.25 11.61 -4.70
C LYS A 631 -24.73 11.48 -4.56
N ALA A 632 -24.00 12.38 -5.23
CA ALA A 632 -22.55 12.41 -5.26
C ALA A 632 -21.90 12.42 -3.86
N ASP A 633 -22.44 13.25 -2.96
CA ASP A 633 -21.99 13.38 -1.56
C ASP A 633 -22.16 12.07 -0.80
N PHE A 634 -23.37 11.51 -0.82
CA PHE A 634 -23.69 10.25 -0.17
C PHE A 634 -22.80 9.10 -0.65
N ILE A 635 -22.57 8.98 -1.97
CA ILE A 635 -21.73 7.94 -2.56
C ILE A 635 -20.29 8.12 -2.12
N GLY A 636 -19.73 9.32 -2.31
CA GLY A 636 -18.32 9.57 -2.04
C GLY A 636 -17.97 9.51 -0.55
N GLU A 637 -18.84 10.00 0.33
CA GLU A 637 -18.68 9.87 1.79
C GLU A 637 -18.77 8.41 2.24
N SER A 638 -19.66 7.61 1.66
CA SER A 638 -19.81 6.17 1.98
C SER A 638 -18.58 5.37 1.57
N ILE A 639 -18.07 5.60 0.36
CA ILE A 639 -16.83 4.98 -0.12
C ILE A 639 -15.65 5.46 0.73
N GLY A 640 -15.48 6.77 0.91
CA GLY A 640 -14.40 7.35 1.71
C GLY A 640 -14.38 6.82 3.14
N THR A 641 -15.54 6.65 3.78
CA THR A 641 -15.67 6.04 5.11
C THR A 641 -15.23 4.59 5.11
N SER A 642 -15.65 3.80 4.13
CA SER A 642 -15.25 2.40 4.00
C SER A 642 -13.73 2.25 3.81
N VAL A 643 -13.12 3.15 3.03
CA VAL A 643 -11.65 3.22 2.87
C VAL A 643 -10.96 3.54 4.21
N CYS A 644 -11.45 4.55 4.94
CA CYS A 644 -10.86 4.92 6.22
C CYS A 644 -10.95 3.80 7.27
N GLN A 645 -12.07 3.08 7.30
CA GLN A 645 -12.27 1.93 8.21
C GLN A 645 -11.32 0.77 7.90
N GLN A 646 -11.07 0.48 6.62
CA GLN A 646 -10.18 -0.60 6.21
C GLN A 646 -8.70 -0.24 6.30
N PHE A 647 -8.35 1.05 6.27
CA PHE A 647 -6.97 1.53 6.19
C PHE A 647 -6.00 0.89 7.20
N PRO A 648 -6.33 0.71 8.50
CA PRO A 648 -5.43 0.07 9.47
C PRO A 648 -5.13 -1.40 9.19
N ALA A 649 -5.98 -2.07 8.41
CA ALA A 649 -5.84 -3.48 8.05
C ALA A 649 -5.18 -3.70 6.67
N LEU A 650 -4.74 -2.62 5.99
CA LEU A 650 -3.96 -2.75 4.76
C LEU A 650 -2.62 -3.43 5.06
N SER A 651 -2.28 -4.40 4.22
CA SER A 651 -1.05 -5.16 4.38
C SER A 651 0.14 -4.43 3.76
N PRO A 652 1.27 -4.26 4.47
CA PRO A 652 2.49 -3.76 3.88
C PRO A 652 2.96 -4.65 2.72
N ILE A 653 3.46 -4.01 1.67
CA ILE A 653 4.16 -4.69 0.58
C ILE A 653 5.63 -4.80 0.97
N LYS A 654 6.14 -6.03 1.12
CA LYS A 654 7.51 -6.27 1.63
C LYS A 654 8.56 -6.29 0.52
N LYS A 655 8.22 -6.86 -0.64
CA LYS A 655 9.05 -6.83 -1.85
C LYS A 655 8.55 -5.72 -2.75
N THR A 656 9.41 -4.85 -3.25
CA THR A 656 8.97 -3.66 -3.99
C THR A 656 9.28 -3.68 -5.47
N GLN A 657 9.71 -4.84 -6.00
CA GLN A 657 10.08 -5.04 -7.40
C GLN A 657 9.02 -4.48 -8.34
N LEU A 658 9.42 -3.53 -9.17
CA LEU A 658 8.54 -2.84 -10.10
C LEU A 658 8.64 -3.46 -11.49
N HIS A 659 7.51 -3.95 -11.99
CA HIS A 659 7.36 -4.29 -13.41
C HIS A 659 6.32 -3.40 -14.05
N VAL A 660 6.59 -2.95 -15.27
CA VAL A 660 5.64 -2.25 -16.11
C VAL A 660 5.63 -2.91 -17.48
N MET A 661 4.51 -3.53 -17.82
CA MET A 661 4.36 -4.30 -19.06
C MET A 661 3.13 -3.82 -19.81
N SER A 662 3.26 -3.67 -21.13
CA SER A 662 2.17 -3.25 -22.00
C SER A 662 2.08 -4.14 -23.23
N GLN A 663 0.85 -4.41 -23.68
CA GLN A 663 0.57 -5.13 -24.92
C GLN A 663 -0.51 -4.38 -25.71
N VAL A 664 -0.27 -4.18 -27.01
CA VAL A 664 -1.31 -3.75 -27.95
C VAL A 664 -2.19 -4.95 -28.31
N VAL A 665 -3.50 -4.79 -28.19
CA VAL A 665 -4.52 -5.78 -28.56
C VAL A 665 -5.33 -5.24 -29.73
N GLU A 666 -5.42 -6.03 -30.80
CA GLU A 666 -6.14 -5.67 -32.04
C GLU A 666 -7.59 -6.15 -31.96
N LEU A 667 -8.48 -5.32 -31.40
CA LEU A 667 -9.88 -5.69 -31.16
C LEU A 667 -10.72 -5.58 -32.44
N PRO A 668 -11.61 -6.56 -32.73
CA PRO A 668 -12.45 -6.52 -33.92
C PRO A 668 -13.54 -5.45 -33.81
N LEU A 669 -13.64 -4.59 -34.82
CA LEU A 669 -14.70 -3.57 -34.93
C LEU A 669 -15.95 -4.13 -35.60
N GLU A 670 -17.12 -3.63 -35.22
CA GLU A 670 -18.36 -3.78 -35.98
C GLU A 670 -18.22 -3.17 -37.37
N ASP A 671 -18.92 -3.73 -38.36
CA ASP A 671 -18.92 -3.21 -39.74
C ASP A 671 -19.98 -2.11 -39.91
N VAL A 672 -19.83 -1.26 -40.93
CA VAL A 672 -20.86 -0.31 -41.34
C VAL A 672 -20.90 -0.12 -42.86
N THR A 673 -22.11 -0.17 -43.41
CA THR A 673 -22.34 0.03 -44.84
C THR A 673 -22.57 1.50 -45.19
N GLN A 674 -22.30 1.87 -46.45
CA GLN A 674 -22.56 3.23 -46.94
C GLN A 674 -24.02 3.67 -46.72
N SER A 675 -24.99 2.78 -46.94
CA SER A 675 -26.42 3.11 -46.76
C SER A 675 -26.81 3.35 -45.30
N GLU A 676 -26.11 2.72 -44.37
CA GLU A 676 -26.28 3.00 -42.94
C GLU A 676 -25.67 4.34 -42.56
N VAL A 677 -24.49 4.67 -43.09
CA VAL A 677 -23.87 5.99 -42.87
C VAL A 677 -24.74 7.11 -43.43
N GLU A 678 -25.29 6.96 -44.64
CA GLU A 678 -26.20 7.94 -45.24
C GLU A 678 -27.43 8.17 -44.34
N ARG A 679 -28.04 7.10 -43.84
CA ARG A 679 -29.16 7.18 -42.89
C ARG A 679 -28.75 7.82 -41.56
N ALA A 680 -27.58 7.49 -41.05
CA ALA A 680 -27.06 8.06 -39.81
C ALA A 680 -26.89 9.58 -39.91
N ILE A 681 -26.44 10.10 -41.06
CA ILE A 681 -26.35 11.54 -41.34
C ILE A 681 -27.74 12.19 -41.24
N GLU A 682 -28.76 11.59 -41.86
CA GLU A 682 -30.13 12.10 -41.83
C GLU A 682 -30.69 12.14 -40.40
N ILE A 683 -30.49 11.06 -39.64
CA ILE A 683 -30.97 10.93 -38.25
C ILE A 683 -30.28 11.96 -37.35
N VAL A 684 -28.95 12.09 -37.43
CA VAL A 684 -28.19 13.05 -36.62
C VAL A 684 -28.57 14.49 -36.99
N ALA A 685 -28.77 14.78 -38.28
CA ALA A 685 -29.22 16.10 -38.72
C ALA A 685 -30.62 16.42 -38.19
N LEU A 686 -31.55 15.46 -38.23
CA LEU A 686 -32.91 15.61 -37.69
C LEU A 686 -32.88 15.87 -36.18
N ALA A 687 -32.09 15.09 -35.43
CA ALA A 687 -31.94 15.26 -33.98
C ALA A 687 -31.40 16.65 -33.62
N LYS A 688 -30.37 17.14 -34.35
CA LYS A 688 -29.82 18.49 -34.16
C LYS A 688 -30.81 19.62 -34.42
N GLN A 689 -31.80 19.39 -35.29
CA GLN A 689 -32.87 20.34 -35.57
C GLN A 689 -34.03 20.25 -34.57
N GLY A 690 -33.91 19.43 -33.52
CA GLY A 690 -34.95 19.21 -32.52
C GLY A 690 -36.07 18.28 -32.99
N GLY A 691 -35.84 17.51 -34.06
CA GLY A 691 -36.77 16.48 -34.52
C GLY A 691 -36.87 15.30 -33.54
N ASN A 692 -38.01 14.61 -33.57
CA ASN A 692 -38.23 13.43 -32.73
C ASN A 692 -37.50 12.21 -33.33
N VAL A 693 -36.47 11.73 -32.64
CA VAL A 693 -35.67 10.57 -33.01
C VAL A 693 -35.68 9.59 -31.84
N ALA A 694 -35.88 8.30 -32.11
CA ALA A 694 -35.79 7.28 -31.07
C ALA A 694 -34.37 7.24 -30.48
N PHE A 695 -34.26 7.14 -29.16
CA PHE A 695 -32.97 7.24 -28.47
C PHE A 695 -31.92 6.28 -29.03
N LEU A 696 -32.26 5.00 -29.22
CA LEU A 696 -31.31 4.00 -29.74
C LEU A 696 -30.96 4.21 -31.21
N ASP A 697 -31.83 4.81 -32.01
CA ASP A 697 -31.52 5.15 -33.40
C ASP A 697 -30.47 6.27 -33.44
N HIS A 698 -30.59 7.25 -32.53
CA HIS A 698 -29.62 8.32 -32.40
C HIS A 698 -28.24 7.79 -31.96
N VAL A 699 -28.23 6.92 -30.94
CA VAL A 699 -27.03 6.22 -30.43
C VAL A 699 -26.35 5.44 -31.55
N THR A 700 -27.12 4.62 -32.28
CA THR A 700 -26.61 3.79 -33.37
C THR A 700 -26.04 4.65 -34.50
N SER A 701 -26.70 5.76 -34.83
CA SER A 701 -26.25 6.68 -35.88
C SER A 701 -24.91 7.34 -35.53
N TYR A 702 -24.72 7.76 -34.27
CA TYR A 702 -23.43 8.27 -33.80
C TYR A 702 -22.33 7.21 -33.94
N LYS A 703 -22.60 5.98 -33.48
CA LYS A 703 -21.66 4.86 -33.60
C LYS A 703 -21.28 4.59 -35.07
N GLN A 704 -22.25 4.55 -35.98
CA GLN A 704 -22.02 4.28 -37.40
C GLN A 704 -21.10 5.33 -38.05
N LEU A 705 -21.24 6.59 -37.68
CA LEU A 705 -20.36 7.67 -38.17
C LEU A 705 -18.92 7.57 -37.62
N ILE A 706 -18.77 7.07 -36.39
CA ILE A 706 -17.47 6.78 -35.78
C ILE A 706 -16.82 5.58 -36.50
N LEU A 707 -17.56 4.50 -36.71
CA LEU A 707 -17.07 3.31 -37.41
C LEU A 707 -16.65 3.62 -38.86
N ASP A 708 -17.39 4.46 -39.58
CA ASP A 708 -16.99 4.91 -40.93
C ASP A 708 -15.61 5.56 -40.95
N GLN A 709 -15.32 6.40 -39.94
CA GLN A 709 -14.00 7.03 -39.79
C GLN A 709 -12.89 6.01 -39.56
N PHE A 710 -13.14 4.97 -38.77
CA PHE A 710 -12.12 4.01 -38.36
C PHE A 710 -11.87 2.91 -39.39
N LEU A 711 -12.93 2.36 -39.99
CA LEU A 711 -12.82 1.26 -40.95
C LEU A 711 -12.21 1.70 -42.28
N HIS A 712 -12.56 2.90 -42.76
CA HIS A 712 -12.29 3.31 -44.13
C HIS A 712 -11.15 4.34 -44.21
N ARG A 713 -10.13 4.04 -45.02
CA ARG A 713 -9.09 5.04 -45.38
C ARG A 713 -9.65 6.26 -46.10
N GLN A 714 -10.75 6.06 -46.83
CA GLN A 714 -11.58 7.12 -47.40
C GLN A 714 -13.01 6.90 -46.88
N PRO A 715 -13.37 7.52 -45.74
CA PRO A 715 -14.71 7.44 -45.18
C PRO A 715 -15.78 7.90 -46.18
N PHE A 716 -16.98 7.35 -46.08
CA PHE A 716 -18.11 7.75 -46.93
C PHE A 716 -18.53 9.21 -46.66
N THR A 717 -18.26 9.72 -45.46
CA THR A 717 -18.50 11.12 -45.11
C THR A 717 -17.40 11.72 -44.25
N GLU A 718 -17.33 13.05 -44.21
CA GLU A 718 -16.45 13.73 -43.26
C GLU A 718 -17.10 13.76 -41.87
N THR A 719 -16.85 12.74 -41.06
CA THR A 719 -17.43 12.51 -39.73
C THR A 719 -17.42 13.76 -38.83
N SER A 720 -16.36 14.59 -38.86
CA SER A 720 -16.25 15.81 -38.07
C SER A 720 -17.28 16.91 -38.38
N LYS A 721 -17.99 16.81 -39.50
CA LYS A 721 -19.13 17.69 -39.82
C LYS A 721 -20.40 17.30 -39.07
N HIS A 722 -20.51 16.05 -38.66
CA HIS A 722 -21.75 15.46 -38.15
C HIS A 722 -21.74 15.22 -36.65
N ILE A 723 -20.60 14.87 -36.05
CA ILE A 723 -20.52 14.55 -34.62
C ILE A 723 -19.41 15.33 -33.90
N THR A 724 -19.47 15.38 -32.58
CA THR A 724 -18.46 16.01 -31.71
C THR A 724 -17.61 14.98 -30.96
N TRP A 725 -18.22 13.85 -30.62
CA TRP A 725 -17.62 12.76 -29.85
C TRP A 725 -17.14 11.63 -30.78
N GLY A 726 -16.12 10.88 -30.35
CA GLY A 726 -15.59 9.72 -31.08
C GLY A 726 -14.68 10.04 -32.28
N LEU A 727 -14.26 11.30 -32.42
CA LEU A 727 -13.32 11.72 -33.46
C LEU A 727 -11.87 11.38 -33.07
N SER A 728 -11.14 10.67 -33.93
CA SER A 728 -9.73 10.32 -33.68
C SER A 728 -8.89 10.28 -34.96
N ARG A 729 -7.85 11.13 -35.03
CA ARG A 729 -6.92 11.18 -36.16
C ARG A 729 -6.02 9.96 -36.18
N SER A 730 -5.62 9.48 -35.01
CA SER A 730 -4.77 8.31 -34.86
C SER A 730 -5.43 7.00 -35.26
N LEU A 731 -6.77 6.94 -35.20
CA LEU A 731 -7.56 5.75 -35.52
C LEU A 731 -8.26 5.83 -36.89
N ALA A 732 -8.15 6.95 -37.62
CA ALA A 732 -8.77 7.07 -38.93
C ALA A 732 -8.19 6.04 -39.92
N GLY A 733 -9.04 5.19 -40.49
CA GLY A 733 -8.66 4.18 -41.47
C GLY A 733 -7.78 3.04 -40.95
N VAL A 734 -7.86 2.70 -39.65
CA VAL A 734 -7.19 1.52 -39.06
C VAL A 734 -7.68 0.20 -39.63
N GLY A 735 -8.87 0.17 -40.23
CA GLY A 735 -9.47 -1.02 -40.82
C GLY A 735 -10.33 -1.78 -39.82
N GLU A 736 -10.52 -3.08 -40.04
CA GLU A 736 -11.45 -3.94 -39.29
C GLU A 736 -11.06 -4.18 -37.82
N ARG A 737 -9.90 -3.67 -37.37
CA ARG A 737 -9.39 -3.85 -36.02
C ARG A 737 -8.88 -2.53 -35.44
N ILE A 738 -9.25 -2.27 -34.19
CA ILE A 738 -8.79 -1.12 -33.42
C ILE A 738 -7.64 -1.55 -32.49
N PRO A 739 -6.46 -0.90 -32.58
CA PRO A 739 -5.36 -1.17 -31.66
C PRO A 739 -5.59 -0.45 -30.32
N VAL A 740 -5.58 -1.20 -29.23
CA VAL A 740 -5.72 -0.65 -27.87
C VAL A 740 -4.67 -1.20 -26.92
N ASP A 741 -4.23 -0.39 -25.96
CA ASP A 741 -3.24 -0.79 -24.96
C ASP A 741 -3.89 -1.51 -23.78
N VAL A 742 -3.33 -2.66 -23.38
CA VAL A 742 -3.49 -3.23 -22.04
C VAL A 742 -2.16 -3.07 -21.31
N THR A 743 -2.18 -2.39 -20.17
CA THR A 743 -0.98 -2.12 -19.36
C THR A 743 -1.14 -2.73 -17.97
N VAL A 744 -0.08 -3.35 -17.47
CA VAL A 744 0.02 -3.91 -16.13
C VAL A 744 1.23 -3.31 -15.42
N MET A 745 1.01 -2.75 -14.23
CA MET A 745 2.06 -2.31 -13.30
C MET A 745 1.99 -3.18 -12.05
N THR A 746 3.09 -3.80 -11.63
CA THR A 746 3.12 -4.66 -10.43
C THR A 746 4.14 -4.19 -9.43
N ILE A 747 3.85 -4.38 -8.15
CA ILE A 747 4.73 -4.03 -7.05
C ILE A 747 4.90 -5.27 -6.16
N GLY A 748 6.09 -5.88 -6.26
CA GLY A 748 6.38 -7.16 -5.61
C GLY A 748 5.39 -8.25 -6.00
N ASP A 749 5.12 -9.16 -5.07
CA ASP A 749 4.18 -10.27 -5.25
C ASP A 749 2.74 -9.92 -4.81
N ASP A 750 2.53 -8.69 -4.34
CA ASP A 750 1.34 -8.31 -3.57
C ASP A 750 0.31 -7.53 -4.37
N ALA A 751 0.74 -6.60 -5.23
CA ALA A 751 -0.14 -5.65 -5.87
C ALA A 751 0.07 -5.58 -7.39
N ALA A 752 -1.05 -5.50 -8.12
CA ALA A 752 -1.07 -5.19 -9.53
C ALA A 752 -2.11 -4.11 -9.85
N ILE A 753 -1.79 -3.27 -10.83
CA ILE A 753 -2.71 -2.31 -11.46
C ILE A 753 -2.82 -2.72 -12.92
N VAL A 754 -4.03 -3.03 -13.37
CA VAL A 754 -4.38 -3.38 -14.75
C VAL A 754 -5.17 -2.23 -15.35
N CYS A 755 -4.75 -1.73 -16.50
CA CYS A 755 -5.40 -0.62 -17.18
C CYS A 755 -6.02 -1.11 -18.50
N LEU A 756 -7.31 -0.85 -18.69
CA LEU A 756 -8.12 -1.32 -19.81
C LEU A 756 -8.82 -0.17 -20.55
N PRO A 757 -9.03 -0.28 -21.88
CA PRO A 757 -9.73 0.73 -22.67
C PRO A 757 -11.26 0.62 -22.55
N GLY A 758 -11.96 1.74 -22.80
CA GLY A 758 -13.42 1.82 -22.86
C GLY A 758 -14.15 1.58 -21.55
N GLU A 759 -15.48 1.46 -21.64
CA GLU A 759 -16.38 1.11 -20.54
C GLU A 759 -16.61 -0.41 -20.49
N VAL A 760 -15.88 -1.08 -19.61
CA VAL A 760 -15.77 -2.53 -19.53
C VAL A 760 -16.83 -3.11 -18.59
N PHE A 761 -17.50 -4.19 -19.01
CA PHE A 761 -18.47 -4.89 -18.16
C PHE A 761 -17.81 -5.47 -16.91
N VAL A 762 -18.54 -5.44 -15.80
CA VAL A 762 -18.02 -5.82 -14.48
C VAL A 762 -17.49 -7.26 -14.43
N GLU A 763 -18.11 -8.20 -15.15
CA GLU A 763 -17.70 -9.61 -15.15
C GLU A 763 -16.31 -9.81 -15.73
N LEU A 764 -15.90 -9.00 -16.70
CA LEU A 764 -14.56 -9.06 -17.30
C LEU A 764 -13.50 -8.60 -16.29
N GLY A 765 -13.77 -7.53 -15.55
CA GLY A 765 -12.92 -7.07 -14.45
C GLY A 765 -12.81 -8.10 -13.32
N LEU A 766 -13.93 -8.71 -12.93
CA LEU A 766 -13.96 -9.78 -11.94
C LEU A 766 -13.17 -11.02 -12.40
N ALA A 767 -13.25 -11.38 -13.68
CA ALA A 767 -12.47 -12.49 -14.25
C ALA A 767 -10.96 -12.23 -14.16
N ILE A 768 -10.50 -11.00 -14.43
CA ILE A 768 -9.09 -10.61 -14.26
C ILE A 768 -8.67 -10.72 -12.79
N LYS A 769 -9.46 -10.14 -11.87
CA LYS A 769 -9.18 -10.20 -10.43
C LYS A 769 -9.10 -11.64 -9.93
N GLN A 770 -10.00 -12.52 -10.39
CA GLN A 770 -10.04 -13.92 -9.99
C GLN A 770 -8.84 -14.73 -10.51
N ALA A 771 -8.35 -14.42 -11.72
CA ALA A 771 -7.21 -15.11 -12.33
C ALA A 771 -5.84 -14.51 -11.97
N SER A 772 -5.81 -13.38 -11.27
CA SER A 772 -4.58 -12.69 -10.92
C SER A 772 -3.73 -13.48 -9.92
N PRO A 773 -2.40 -13.57 -10.12
CA PRO A 773 -1.48 -14.15 -9.15
C PRO A 773 -1.16 -13.20 -7.98
N PHE A 774 -1.58 -11.94 -8.05
CA PHE A 774 -1.33 -10.92 -7.02
C PHE A 774 -2.49 -10.83 -6.04
N ARG A 775 -2.17 -10.65 -4.75
CA ARG A 775 -3.17 -10.60 -3.68
C ARG A 775 -4.19 -9.47 -3.86
N THR A 776 -3.73 -8.31 -4.31
CA THR A 776 -4.56 -7.16 -4.64
C THR A 776 -4.41 -6.84 -6.12
N THR A 777 -5.52 -6.77 -6.85
CA THR A 777 -5.52 -6.40 -8.28
C THR A 777 -6.51 -5.28 -8.51
N ILE A 778 -5.98 -4.09 -8.75
CA ILE A 778 -6.73 -2.90 -9.15
C ILE A 778 -6.96 -2.98 -10.65
N VAL A 779 -8.20 -2.84 -11.12
CA VAL A 779 -8.53 -2.82 -12.55
C VAL A 779 -9.15 -1.48 -12.88
N VAL A 780 -8.42 -0.65 -13.62
CA VAL A 780 -8.82 0.70 -14.02
C VAL A 780 -9.25 0.67 -15.48
N GLU A 781 -10.50 1.01 -15.76
CA GLU A 781 -11.01 1.11 -17.14
C GLU A 781 -10.77 2.52 -17.74
N LEU A 782 -11.35 2.80 -18.91
CA LEU A 782 -11.23 4.10 -19.60
C LEU A 782 -9.79 4.59 -19.75
N SER A 783 -8.87 3.63 -19.91
CA SER A 783 -7.44 3.88 -19.96
C SER A 783 -6.96 3.92 -21.41
N ASN A 784 -6.28 5.01 -21.77
CA ASN A 784 -5.65 5.31 -23.06
C ASN A 784 -6.53 5.35 -24.30
N ALA A 785 -7.70 4.70 -24.31
CA ALA A 785 -8.65 4.71 -25.42
C ALA A 785 -10.09 4.59 -24.89
N VAL A 786 -10.99 5.41 -25.42
CA VAL A 786 -12.43 5.39 -25.14
C VAL A 786 -13.25 5.05 -26.39
N GLU A 787 -12.60 5.01 -27.55
CA GLU A 787 -13.21 4.80 -28.86
C GLU A 787 -13.80 3.40 -29.07
N THR A 788 -13.52 2.45 -28.17
CA THR A 788 -14.25 1.16 -28.09
C THR A 788 -15.68 1.33 -27.57
N ILE A 789 -15.98 2.48 -26.95
CA ILE A 789 -17.25 2.85 -26.34
C ILE A 789 -17.55 1.93 -25.14
N TYR A 790 -18.32 0.87 -25.38
CA TYR A 790 -18.59 -0.19 -24.41
C TYR A 790 -17.82 -1.45 -24.77
N VAL A 791 -17.41 -2.19 -23.74
CA VAL A 791 -16.77 -3.51 -23.89
C VAL A 791 -17.60 -4.57 -23.14
N PRO A 792 -18.66 -5.10 -23.77
CA PRO A 792 -19.44 -6.20 -23.21
C PRO A 792 -18.69 -7.55 -23.32
N HIS A 793 -19.02 -8.48 -22.42
CA HIS A 793 -18.66 -9.88 -22.61
C HIS A 793 -19.48 -10.51 -23.75
N ARG A 794 -18.96 -11.55 -24.41
CA ARG A 794 -19.56 -12.17 -25.61
C ARG A 794 -21.04 -12.54 -25.44
N ALA A 795 -21.40 -13.13 -24.30
CA ALA A 795 -22.79 -13.55 -24.06
C ALA A 795 -23.78 -12.38 -23.94
N ALA A 796 -23.33 -11.16 -23.59
CA ALA A 796 -24.22 -10.00 -23.48
C ALA A 796 -24.82 -9.60 -24.83
N TYR A 797 -24.11 -9.86 -25.94
CA TYR A 797 -24.54 -9.51 -27.30
C TYR A 797 -25.86 -10.16 -27.70
N ALA A 798 -26.14 -11.37 -27.19
CA ALA A 798 -27.39 -12.07 -27.47
C ALA A 798 -28.62 -11.35 -26.88
N GLY A 799 -28.45 -10.56 -25.81
CA GLY A 799 -29.53 -9.86 -25.13
C GLY A 799 -29.77 -8.41 -25.61
N GLY A 800 -28.81 -7.81 -26.31
CA GLY A 800 -28.90 -6.42 -26.79
C GLY A 800 -28.89 -5.37 -25.66
N SER A 801 -29.76 -4.37 -25.78
CA SER A 801 -29.83 -3.15 -24.94
C SER A 801 -28.71 -2.13 -25.18
N TYR A 802 -28.82 -0.97 -24.52
CA TYR A 802 -28.01 0.23 -24.72
C TYR A 802 -26.50 -0.04 -24.90
N GLU A 803 -25.85 -0.70 -23.96
CA GLU A 803 -24.39 -0.87 -23.96
C GLU A 803 -23.91 -1.73 -25.14
N VAL A 804 -24.64 -2.80 -25.44
CA VAL A 804 -24.33 -3.69 -26.57
C VAL A 804 -24.60 -2.98 -27.89
N THR A 805 -25.72 -2.27 -28.00
CA THR A 805 -26.05 -1.49 -29.19
C THR A 805 -25.01 -0.40 -29.46
N ASN A 806 -24.48 0.21 -28.40
CA ASN A 806 -23.52 1.31 -28.49
C ASN A 806 -22.05 0.83 -28.58
N SER A 807 -21.75 -0.44 -28.32
CA SER A 807 -20.38 -0.97 -28.47
C SER A 807 -19.91 -0.90 -29.92
N ALA A 808 -18.68 -0.43 -30.13
CA ALA A 808 -18.00 -0.44 -31.43
C ALA A 808 -17.38 -1.81 -31.77
N LEU A 809 -17.39 -2.76 -30.83
CA LEU A 809 -16.66 -4.02 -30.93
C LEU A 809 -17.59 -5.17 -31.32
N GLN A 810 -17.03 -6.15 -32.02
CA GLN A 810 -17.69 -7.44 -32.23
C GLN A 810 -17.67 -8.31 -30.96
N PRO A 811 -18.58 -9.30 -30.83
CA PRO A 811 -18.57 -10.24 -29.72
C PRO A 811 -17.22 -10.95 -29.55
N GLY A 812 -16.68 -10.96 -28.33
CA GLY A 812 -15.37 -11.55 -28.01
C GLY A 812 -14.26 -10.54 -27.74
N GLY A 813 -14.44 -9.26 -28.06
CA GLY A 813 -13.44 -8.23 -27.80
C GLY A 813 -13.07 -8.07 -26.32
N GLY A 814 -14.05 -8.15 -25.42
CA GLY A 814 -13.80 -8.10 -23.97
C GLY A 814 -12.95 -9.26 -23.46
N GLU A 815 -13.20 -10.48 -23.95
CA GLU A 815 -12.41 -11.66 -23.59
C GLU A 815 -10.95 -11.55 -24.06
N MET A 816 -10.69 -10.93 -25.22
CA MET A 816 -9.32 -10.68 -25.70
C MET A 816 -8.53 -9.77 -24.75
N LEU A 817 -9.19 -8.76 -24.15
CA LEU A 817 -8.56 -7.90 -23.15
C LEU A 817 -8.24 -8.66 -21.86
N VAL A 818 -9.19 -9.51 -21.39
CA VAL A 818 -8.99 -10.36 -20.22
C VAL A 818 -7.81 -11.31 -20.41
N GLU A 819 -7.72 -11.96 -21.58
CA GLU A 819 -6.62 -12.86 -21.92
C GLU A 819 -5.27 -12.13 -21.93
N ALA A 820 -5.20 -10.93 -22.52
CA ALA A 820 -3.99 -10.11 -22.54
C ALA A 820 -3.57 -9.69 -21.12
N ALA A 821 -4.51 -9.19 -20.30
CA ALA A 821 -4.23 -8.78 -18.92
C ALA A 821 -3.70 -9.94 -18.07
N ILE A 822 -4.36 -11.11 -18.12
CA ILE A 822 -3.93 -12.30 -17.37
C ILE A 822 -2.54 -12.77 -17.82
N LYS A 823 -2.25 -12.72 -19.13
CA LYS A 823 -0.93 -13.08 -19.67
C LYS A 823 0.17 -12.16 -19.10
N LEU A 824 -0.06 -10.84 -19.09
CA LEU A 824 0.90 -9.87 -18.54
C LEU A 824 1.09 -10.06 -17.03
N LEU A 825 0.00 -10.23 -16.28
CA LEU A 825 0.06 -10.50 -14.83
C LEU A 825 0.87 -11.76 -14.50
N ARG A 826 0.64 -12.86 -15.24
CA ARG A 826 1.41 -14.09 -15.06
C ARG A 826 2.88 -13.92 -15.42
N HIS A 827 3.18 -13.13 -16.44
CA HIS A 827 4.57 -12.86 -16.82
C HIS A 827 5.31 -12.11 -15.73
N ALA A 828 4.75 -11.00 -15.24
CA ALA A 828 5.33 -10.22 -14.15
C ALA A 828 5.52 -11.07 -12.87
N ALA A 829 4.54 -11.92 -12.53
CA ALA A 829 4.66 -12.81 -11.37
C ALA A 829 5.71 -13.91 -11.53
N MET A 830 6.07 -14.30 -12.75
CA MET A 830 7.18 -15.24 -13.00
C MET A 830 8.54 -14.55 -12.87
N GLU A 831 8.66 -13.28 -13.26
CA GLU A 831 9.92 -12.51 -13.12
C GLU A 831 10.27 -12.20 -11.65
N ASN A 832 9.31 -12.25 -10.73
CA ASN A 832 9.53 -12.10 -9.29
C ASN A 832 10.01 -13.38 -8.57
N ARG A 833 9.92 -14.55 -9.22
CA ARG A 833 10.27 -15.87 -8.63
C ARG A 833 11.66 -16.29 -9.04
#